data_AF-A0A9E5AHK9-F1
#
_entry.id   AF-A0A9E5AHK9-F1
#
_cell.length_a   1.000
_cell.length_b   1.000
_cell.length_c   1.000
_cell.angle_alpha   90.00
_cell.angle_beta   90.00
_cell.angle_gamma   90.00
#
_symmetry.space_group_name_H-M   'P 1'
#
loop_
_entity.id
_entity.type
_entity.pdbx_description
1 polymer ?
#
loop_
_entity_poly.entity_id
_entity_poly.type
_entity_poly.pdbx_seq_one_letter_code
_entity_poly.pdbx_strand_id
1 'polypeptide(L)'
;MNHCITLLTAILLTLLPGVAIAAIPSTVQIAGYLYSPGGPAPDGDYYMGFNVLDGPKGAIVWSESGIKVAVKNGHFGHGLGSIKALGAGSIGADRWLEIQIGAEPALPPVPIRSVMAALRAGIAEGLDCSGCIEAAHIDVKALQPYAKFADLGGFAKTGDLQVFAKSADLAEYVKANALAKVAGTGSFKDLTDPPKLSDVALSGAFGDLIGIPALAKVGSACGTGLVVKGIKADGSLDCTAGGVSADTLPKDGLDEISNGLLTTQFTEVAVSANVPLAIPDNLGAGINDTLEVPDFGTVQSLSVSIDIGNSDISKIRVSVFDPSGGVYKLHDLTGTGKVLKATYPTPDKVASGDLTTWIGKNPKGTWSINVTDLAGTPGGKDGAIAGWSIKVGILSSKKATATSAFQLMPQQSAPLPCTLSNMGTLYFDVQSKSIRYCDGGVWRNLADTCGNGILESGEECDDSNNVSGDGCSNICQATYGAAKTKPGVSCLEIQATQKAAKEIAKDGNYWIKAPKGQVIQVGCDMTTETGGYTYFAVDAGKTTFRHTEDNTCKDYGLDIVMPRSIEQWTWMLAKYGNSYFTTIPGVYKTGNGGNYTGCAMRSPASYGSGCSDWRVGDGGRWWLRDSTFGEPNGDYEANCWLSMYNWVAGDIQFNDGTCSYSTAKYLCSTNDKK
;
A
#
# COMPACT_ATOMS: atom_id res chain seq x y z
N MET A 1 68.13 -83.67 13.71
CA MET A 1 69.18 -82.66 13.53
C MET A 1 68.53 -81.28 13.46
N ASN A 2 69.01 -80.37 14.32
CA ASN A 2 68.95 -78.90 14.31
C ASN A 2 67.57 -78.23 14.52
N HIS A 3 67.25 -77.78 15.76
CA HIS A 3 67.37 -76.39 16.31
C HIS A 3 66.36 -75.41 15.70
N CYS A 4 65.25 -75.01 16.35
CA CYS A 4 65.04 -74.01 17.44
C CYS A 4 65.24 -72.52 17.03
N ILE A 5 64.23 -71.69 17.40
CA ILE A 5 64.14 -70.20 17.46
C ILE A 5 63.34 -69.46 16.34
N THR A 6 62.09 -69.11 16.70
CA THR A 6 61.38 -67.80 16.64
C THR A 6 61.58 -66.80 15.49
N LEU A 7 60.49 -66.37 14.84
CA LEU A 7 59.95 -64.99 14.94
C LEU A 7 58.55 -64.85 14.30
N LEU A 8 57.66 -64.18 15.04
CA LEU A 8 56.34 -63.70 14.64
C LEU A 8 56.51 -62.43 13.77
N THR A 9 55.85 -62.33 12.62
CA THR A 9 55.58 -61.04 11.94
C THR A 9 54.16 -61.03 11.40
N ALA A 10 53.28 -60.33 12.14
CA ALA A 10 51.94 -59.98 11.70
C ALA A 10 52.04 -58.84 10.66
N ILE A 11 51.56 -59.09 9.44
CA ILE A 11 51.37 -58.06 8.42
C ILE A 11 50.12 -57.27 8.82
N LEU A 12 50.36 -56.14 9.47
CA LEU A 12 49.38 -55.11 9.78
C LEU A 12 48.95 -54.45 8.46
N LEU A 13 47.84 -54.91 7.88
CA LEU A 13 47.17 -54.22 6.78
C LEU A 13 46.60 -52.92 7.36
N THR A 14 47.30 -51.80 7.12
CA THR A 14 46.87 -50.46 7.49
C THR A 14 45.55 -50.14 6.77
N LEU A 15 44.43 -50.32 7.48
CA LEU A 15 43.18 -49.63 7.15
C LEU A 15 43.41 -48.14 7.38
N LEU A 16 43.55 -47.41 6.28
CA LEU A 16 43.30 -45.97 6.28
C LEU A 16 41.87 -45.76 6.82
N PRO A 17 41.66 -45.01 7.91
CA PRO A 17 40.32 -44.50 8.21
C PRO A 17 39.96 -43.58 7.06
N GLY A 18 38.96 -43.99 6.26
CA GLY A 18 38.31 -43.11 5.31
C GLY A 18 37.80 -41.90 6.08
N VAL A 19 38.44 -40.76 5.88
CA VAL A 19 37.95 -39.49 6.38
C VAL A 19 36.60 -39.28 5.70
N ALA A 20 35.52 -39.43 6.47
CA ALA A 20 34.21 -38.98 6.04
C ALA A 20 34.27 -37.44 5.98
N ILE A 21 34.63 -36.90 4.82
CA ILE A 21 34.42 -35.49 4.52
C ILE A 21 32.89 -35.34 4.43
N ALA A 22 32.29 -34.53 5.30
CA ALA A 22 30.90 -34.15 5.18
C ALA A 22 30.69 -33.60 3.76
N ALA A 23 29.85 -34.27 2.97
CA ALA A 23 29.58 -33.84 1.60
C ALA A 23 28.96 -32.44 1.63
N ILE A 24 29.63 -31.47 1.03
CA ILE A 24 29.15 -30.10 0.88
C ILE A 24 27.83 -30.17 0.09
N PRO A 25 26.75 -29.48 0.50
CA PRO A 25 25.53 -29.41 -0.29
C PRO A 25 25.87 -28.86 -1.68
N SER A 26 25.68 -29.66 -2.73
CA SER A 26 25.99 -29.26 -4.12
C SER A 26 24.89 -28.43 -4.77
N THR A 27 23.81 -28.11 -4.02
CA THR A 27 22.61 -27.46 -4.54
C THR A 27 22.13 -26.31 -3.66
N VAL A 28 21.58 -25.26 -4.29
CA VAL A 28 20.93 -24.12 -3.62
C VAL A 28 19.50 -23.97 -4.11
N GLN A 29 18.54 -24.00 -3.18
CA GLN A 29 17.14 -23.77 -3.52
C GLN A 29 16.89 -22.29 -3.82
N ILE A 30 16.28 -22.04 -4.98
CA ILE A 30 15.72 -20.76 -5.39
C ILE A 30 14.22 -20.90 -5.59
N ALA A 31 13.48 -19.84 -5.35
CA ALA A 31 12.06 -19.76 -5.65
C ALA A 31 11.75 -18.39 -6.28
N GLY A 32 10.71 -18.35 -7.11
CA GLY A 32 10.33 -17.13 -7.82
C GLY A 32 8.90 -17.17 -8.33
N TYR A 33 8.47 -16.04 -8.87
CA TYR A 33 7.16 -15.88 -9.51
C TYR A 33 7.33 -15.49 -10.97
N LEU A 34 6.64 -16.20 -11.86
CA LEU A 34 6.51 -15.89 -13.27
C LEU A 34 5.18 -15.21 -13.55
N TYR A 35 5.24 -14.16 -14.36
CA TYR A 35 4.09 -13.38 -14.77
C TYR A 35 4.03 -13.31 -16.29
N SER A 36 2.81 -13.39 -16.84
CA SER A 36 2.52 -13.10 -18.24
C SER A 36 1.61 -11.87 -18.35
N PRO A 37 1.48 -11.24 -19.54
CA PRO A 37 0.53 -10.17 -19.76
C PRO A 37 -0.91 -10.67 -19.59
N GLY A 38 -1.40 -10.66 -18.34
CA GLY A 38 -2.68 -11.27 -17.95
C GLY A 38 -2.71 -11.82 -16.53
N GLY A 39 -1.57 -11.94 -15.84
CA GLY A 39 -1.50 -12.40 -14.45
C GLY A 39 -0.35 -13.40 -14.20
N PRO A 40 -0.44 -14.21 -13.12
CA PRO A 40 0.52 -15.28 -12.87
C PRO A 40 0.60 -16.24 -14.06
N ALA A 41 1.80 -16.76 -14.34
CA ALA A 41 1.97 -17.76 -15.39
C ALA A 41 1.07 -18.98 -15.12
N PRO A 42 0.43 -19.56 -16.16
CA PRO A 42 -0.41 -20.74 -16.03
C PRO A 42 0.28 -21.92 -15.32
N ASP A 43 -0.51 -22.75 -14.65
CA ASP A 43 -0.01 -23.98 -14.04
C ASP A 43 0.54 -24.92 -15.13
N GLY A 44 1.75 -25.42 -14.95
CA GLY A 44 2.39 -26.30 -15.92
C GLY A 44 3.89 -26.45 -15.74
N ASP A 45 4.49 -27.28 -16.59
CA ASP A 45 5.93 -27.47 -16.62
C ASP A 45 6.59 -26.58 -17.67
N TYR A 46 7.60 -25.82 -17.25
CA TYR A 46 8.35 -24.90 -18.09
C TYR A 46 9.80 -25.36 -18.23
N TYR A 47 10.35 -25.28 -19.44
CA TYR A 47 11.79 -25.52 -19.65
C TYR A 47 12.55 -24.24 -19.32
N MET A 48 13.43 -24.29 -18.33
CA MET A 48 14.19 -23.14 -17.85
C MET A 48 15.70 -23.38 -17.97
N GLY A 49 16.45 -22.30 -18.16
CA GLY A 49 17.90 -22.24 -18.01
C GLY A 49 18.29 -21.19 -16.99
N PHE A 50 19.34 -21.47 -16.23
CA PHE A 50 19.86 -20.63 -15.17
C PHE A 50 21.34 -20.32 -15.43
N ASN A 51 21.68 -19.04 -15.52
CA ASN A 51 23.05 -18.56 -15.67
C ASN A 51 23.45 -17.74 -14.44
N VAL A 52 24.68 -17.93 -13.97
CA VAL A 52 25.30 -17.04 -12.97
C VAL A 52 26.33 -16.16 -13.67
N LEU A 53 26.24 -14.85 -13.48
CA LEU A 53 27.03 -13.84 -14.17
C LEU A 53 27.93 -13.06 -13.20
N ASP A 54 29.11 -12.65 -13.71
CA ASP A 54 30.06 -11.76 -13.03
C ASP A 54 29.70 -10.27 -13.25
N GLY A 55 28.52 -9.90 -12.76
CA GLY A 55 27.91 -8.57 -12.98
C GLY A 55 26.63 -8.62 -13.82
N PRO A 56 25.82 -7.55 -13.84
CA PRO A 56 24.50 -7.53 -14.48
C PRO A 56 24.54 -7.61 -16.02
N LYS A 57 25.71 -7.41 -16.61
CA LYS A 57 26.03 -7.62 -18.03
C LYS A 57 27.37 -8.36 -18.20
N GLY A 58 27.77 -9.08 -17.17
CA GLY A 58 29.07 -9.75 -17.09
C GLY A 58 29.11 -11.05 -17.89
N ALA A 59 30.27 -11.71 -17.89
CA ALA A 59 30.38 -13.05 -18.47
C ALA A 59 29.63 -14.08 -17.61
N ILE A 60 29.10 -15.12 -18.26
CA ILE A 60 28.51 -16.28 -17.58
C ILE A 60 29.65 -17.08 -16.95
N VAL A 61 29.64 -17.20 -15.63
CA VAL A 61 30.64 -17.96 -14.85
C VAL A 61 30.16 -19.36 -14.46
N TRP A 62 28.86 -19.63 -14.59
CA TRP A 62 28.26 -20.95 -14.43
C TRP A 62 26.87 -21.00 -15.09
N SER A 63 26.46 -22.17 -15.57
CA SER A 63 25.13 -22.36 -16.17
C SER A 63 24.62 -23.80 -16.11
N GLU A 64 23.30 -23.95 -16.07
CA GLU A 64 22.56 -25.19 -16.32
C GLU A 64 21.29 -24.88 -17.14
N SER A 65 20.94 -25.72 -18.11
CA SER A 65 19.84 -25.45 -19.06
C SER A 65 19.02 -26.69 -19.38
N GLY A 66 17.83 -26.48 -19.96
CA GLY A 66 16.92 -27.57 -20.34
C GLY A 66 16.18 -28.19 -19.17
N ILE A 67 16.02 -27.45 -18.07
CA ILE A 67 15.45 -27.95 -16.81
C ILE A 67 13.94 -27.85 -16.87
N LYS A 68 13.25 -28.95 -16.62
CA LYS A 68 11.79 -28.95 -16.50
C LYS A 68 11.39 -28.54 -15.08
N VAL A 69 10.79 -27.36 -14.92
CA VAL A 69 10.40 -26.77 -13.63
C VAL A 69 8.89 -26.61 -13.58
N ALA A 70 8.27 -27.18 -12.54
CA ALA A 70 6.83 -27.06 -12.31
C ALA A 70 6.49 -25.68 -11.74
N VAL A 71 5.51 -25.02 -12.37
CA VAL A 71 4.99 -23.71 -11.97
C VAL A 71 3.54 -23.88 -11.55
N LYS A 72 3.18 -23.30 -10.39
CA LYS A 72 1.81 -23.32 -9.87
C LYS A 72 1.42 -21.94 -9.35
N ASN A 73 0.35 -21.36 -9.90
CA ASN A 73 -0.09 -19.99 -9.67
C ASN A 73 1.06 -18.98 -9.84
N GLY A 74 1.83 -19.13 -10.93
CA GLY A 74 3.05 -18.38 -11.21
C GLY A 74 4.25 -18.72 -10.33
N HIS A 75 4.11 -19.44 -9.21
CA HIS A 75 5.23 -19.75 -8.32
C HIS A 75 6.03 -20.97 -8.80
N PHE A 76 7.35 -20.90 -8.72
CA PHE A 76 8.26 -22.03 -8.95
C PHE A 76 9.33 -22.12 -7.88
N GLY A 77 9.88 -23.33 -7.71
CA GLY A 77 11.07 -23.59 -6.91
C GLY A 77 12.02 -24.53 -7.65
N HIS A 78 13.32 -24.26 -7.61
CA HIS A 78 14.34 -25.09 -8.24
C HIS A 78 15.64 -25.09 -7.44
N GLY A 79 16.36 -26.22 -7.43
CA GLY A 79 17.66 -26.34 -6.79
C GLY A 79 18.79 -26.09 -7.78
N LEU A 80 19.39 -24.89 -7.79
CA LEU A 80 20.57 -24.60 -8.58
C LEU A 80 21.69 -25.57 -8.25
N GLY A 81 22.32 -26.17 -9.26
CA GLY A 81 23.37 -27.18 -9.06
C GLY A 81 22.88 -28.62 -9.07
N SER A 82 21.57 -28.83 -9.26
CA SER A 82 20.98 -30.18 -9.34
C SER A 82 21.41 -30.96 -10.59
N ILE A 83 21.82 -30.26 -11.65
CA ILE A 83 22.33 -30.89 -12.88
C ILE A 83 23.84 -30.72 -12.99
N LYS A 84 24.34 -29.49 -12.79
CA LYS A 84 25.77 -29.19 -12.84
C LYS A 84 26.22 -28.56 -11.52
N ALA A 85 27.02 -29.26 -10.73
CA ALA A 85 27.45 -28.78 -9.41
C ALA A 85 27.97 -27.32 -9.43
N LEU A 86 27.56 -26.55 -8.42
CA LEU A 86 28.02 -25.18 -8.20
C LEU A 86 29.42 -25.18 -7.55
N GLY A 87 30.40 -24.56 -8.23
CA GLY A 87 31.78 -24.47 -7.74
C GLY A 87 32.07 -23.20 -6.94
N ALA A 88 33.13 -23.22 -6.13
CA ALA A 88 33.55 -22.09 -5.28
C ALA A 88 33.76 -20.77 -6.06
N GLY A 89 34.30 -20.85 -7.28
CA GLY A 89 34.52 -19.68 -8.15
C GLY A 89 33.24 -19.07 -8.73
N SER A 90 32.12 -19.80 -8.68
CA SER A 90 30.83 -19.37 -9.23
C SER A 90 30.02 -18.51 -8.25
N ILE A 91 30.44 -18.39 -6.97
CA ILE A 91 29.64 -17.86 -5.85
C ILE A 91 30.30 -16.61 -5.18
N GLY A 92 31.03 -15.79 -5.94
CA GLY A 92 31.75 -14.60 -5.45
C GLY A 92 30.86 -13.48 -4.87
N ALA A 93 31.49 -12.44 -4.29
CA ALA A 93 30.82 -11.35 -3.55
C ALA A 93 29.88 -10.46 -4.40
N ASP A 94 29.91 -10.56 -5.72
CA ASP A 94 29.03 -9.85 -6.64
C ASP A 94 28.63 -10.77 -7.80
N ARG A 95 27.52 -11.50 -7.65
CA ARG A 95 27.00 -12.43 -8.66
C ARG A 95 25.54 -12.15 -8.98
N TRP A 96 25.18 -12.42 -10.23
CA TRP A 96 23.83 -12.17 -10.75
C TRP A 96 23.25 -13.45 -11.33
N LEU A 97 21.96 -13.69 -11.10
CA LEU A 97 21.23 -14.83 -11.65
C LEU A 97 20.38 -14.35 -12.82
N GLU A 98 20.56 -14.98 -13.98
CA GLU A 98 19.73 -14.79 -15.17
C GLU A 98 18.95 -16.08 -15.45
N ILE A 99 17.67 -15.92 -15.81
CA ILE A 99 16.77 -17.04 -16.09
C ILE A 99 16.27 -16.90 -17.53
N GLN A 100 16.34 -18.00 -18.27
CA GLN A 100 15.77 -18.11 -19.61
C GLN A 100 14.64 -19.13 -19.62
N ILE A 101 13.52 -18.83 -20.28
CA ILE A 101 12.34 -19.71 -20.35
C ILE A 101 12.13 -20.15 -21.80
N GLY A 102 12.26 -21.44 -22.07
CA GLY A 102 12.11 -22.02 -23.41
C GLY A 102 13.03 -21.34 -24.43
N ALA A 103 12.43 -20.86 -25.53
CA ALA A 103 13.12 -20.11 -26.58
C ALA A 103 12.96 -18.58 -26.45
N GLU A 104 12.40 -18.09 -25.33
CA GLU A 104 12.21 -16.66 -25.09
C GLU A 104 13.55 -15.97 -24.78
N PRO A 105 13.63 -14.64 -24.99
CA PRO A 105 14.76 -13.84 -24.51
C PRO A 105 14.96 -14.03 -23.00
N ALA A 106 16.22 -14.05 -22.57
CA ALA A 106 16.54 -14.15 -21.15
C ALA A 106 15.96 -12.96 -20.35
N LEU A 107 15.48 -13.24 -19.15
CA LEU A 107 14.97 -12.22 -18.24
C LEU A 107 16.11 -11.35 -17.70
N PRO A 108 15.87 -10.08 -17.34
CA PRO A 108 16.89 -9.23 -16.74
C PRO A 108 17.56 -9.90 -15.52
N PRO A 109 18.89 -9.97 -15.45
CA PRO A 109 19.58 -10.61 -14.33
C PRO A 109 19.29 -9.93 -12.99
N VAL A 110 19.18 -10.72 -11.92
CA VAL A 110 18.94 -10.23 -10.55
C VAL A 110 20.15 -10.51 -9.64
N PRO A 111 20.50 -9.61 -8.71
CA PRO A 111 21.66 -9.79 -7.84
C PRO A 111 21.39 -10.89 -6.81
N ILE A 112 22.34 -11.81 -6.62
CA ILE A 112 22.23 -12.90 -5.65
C ILE A 112 22.61 -12.37 -4.28
N ARG A 113 21.64 -12.26 -3.36
CA ARG A 113 21.85 -11.76 -2.00
C ARG A 113 21.41 -12.80 -0.95
N SER A 114 22.39 -13.38 -0.26
CA SER A 114 22.28 -14.00 1.09
C SER A 114 21.92 -15.48 1.31
N VAL A 115 22.00 -16.40 0.34
CA VAL A 115 22.03 -17.87 0.64
C VAL A 115 23.26 -18.57 0.06
N MET A 116 23.70 -18.18 -1.14
CA MET A 116 24.87 -18.80 -1.79
C MET A 116 26.19 -18.48 -1.05
N ALA A 117 26.30 -17.36 -0.34
CA ALA A 117 27.47 -17.03 0.48
C ALA A 117 27.71 -18.01 1.64
N ALA A 118 26.68 -18.74 2.10
CA ALA A 118 26.81 -19.76 3.13
C ALA A 118 27.51 -21.04 2.63
N LEU A 119 27.47 -21.35 1.30
CA LEU A 119 28.31 -22.42 0.73
C LEU A 119 29.80 -22.13 0.88
N ARG A 120 30.19 -20.85 0.95
CA ARG A 120 31.58 -20.42 1.14
C ARG A 120 32.11 -20.73 2.55
N ALA A 121 31.22 -20.88 3.55
CA ALA A 121 31.60 -21.27 4.91
C ALA A 121 32.02 -22.75 5.04
N GLY A 122 31.75 -23.58 4.03
CA GLY A 122 32.25 -24.96 3.92
C GLY A 122 33.63 -25.08 3.27
N ILE A 123 34.20 -23.97 2.79
CA ILE A 123 35.54 -23.90 2.21
C ILE A 123 36.34 -22.94 3.08
N ALA A 124 36.66 -23.37 4.30
CA ALA A 124 37.68 -22.71 5.10
C ALA A 124 39.02 -22.91 4.40
N GLU A 125 39.39 -21.99 3.52
CA GLU A 125 40.79 -21.84 3.09
C GLU A 125 41.60 -21.48 4.33
N GLY A 126 42.24 -22.48 4.92
CA GLY A 126 43.38 -22.37 5.85
C GLY A 126 43.18 -21.52 7.11
N LEU A 127 42.72 -22.14 8.20
CA LEU A 127 42.93 -21.60 9.55
C LEU A 127 44.35 -21.96 10.01
N ASP A 128 45.28 -21.01 9.88
CA ASP A 128 46.60 -21.10 10.53
C ASP A 128 46.44 -20.67 11.99
N CYS A 129 46.40 -21.63 12.91
CA CYS A 129 46.29 -21.39 14.35
C CYS A 129 47.62 -21.72 15.06
N SER A 130 48.34 -20.71 15.55
CA SER A 130 49.40 -20.94 16.54
C SER A 130 48.80 -20.95 17.95
N GLY A 131 48.65 -22.13 18.56
CA GLY A 131 48.28 -22.27 19.98
C GLY A 131 46.94 -22.96 20.28
N CYS A 132 46.33 -23.64 19.32
CA CYS A 132 45.11 -24.41 19.56
C CYS A 132 45.40 -25.65 20.43
N ILE A 133 44.56 -25.88 21.45
CA ILE A 133 44.64 -27.03 22.35
C ILE A 133 44.03 -28.26 21.66
N GLU A 134 44.86 -29.24 21.32
CA GLU A 134 44.43 -30.51 20.71
C GLU A 134 43.61 -31.39 21.67
N ALA A 135 42.79 -32.29 21.12
CA ALA A 135 41.91 -33.20 21.86
C ALA A 135 42.63 -34.10 22.89
N ALA A 136 43.95 -34.27 22.77
CA ALA A 136 44.78 -34.98 23.74
C ALA A 136 44.93 -34.24 25.09
N HIS A 137 44.68 -32.94 25.11
CA HIS A 137 44.72 -32.10 26.32
C HIS A 137 43.40 -32.07 27.10
N ILE A 138 42.37 -32.76 26.61
CA ILE A 138 41.08 -32.87 27.27
C ILE A 138 41.09 -34.18 28.06
N ASP A 139 41.22 -34.08 29.39
CA ASP A 139 41.06 -35.24 30.27
C ASP A 139 39.60 -35.71 30.26
N VAL A 140 39.34 -36.76 29.49
CA VAL A 140 38.01 -37.33 29.28
C VAL A 140 37.40 -37.87 30.58
N LYS A 141 38.19 -38.12 31.64
CA LYS A 141 37.66 -38.48 32.97
C LYS A 141 37.04 -37.29 33.70
N ALA A 142 37.48 -36.07 33.42
CA ALA A 142 36.93 -34.86 34.02
C ALA A 142 35.55 -34.47 33.46
N LEU A 143 35.17 -35.02 32.31
CA LEU A 143 33.87 -34.75 31.65
C LEU A 143 32.76 -35.76 32.01
N GLN A 144 33.09 -36.88 32.65
CA GLN A 144 32.11 -37.90 33.07
C GLN A 144 31.02 -37.43 34.06
N PRO A 145 31.19 -36.38 34.89
CA PRO A 145 30.10 -35.90 35.75
C PRO A 145 29.03 -35.10 35.01
N TYR A 146 29.34 -34.56 33.82
CA TYR A 146 28.54 -33.52 33.16
C TYR A 146 27.75 -33.99 31.94
N ALA A 147 27.92 -35.24 31.49
CA ALA A 147 27.12 -35.82 30.41
C ALA A 147 26.46 -37.13 30.87
N LYS A 148 25.16 -37.10 31.13
CA LYS A 148 24.37 -38.32 31.36
C LYS A 148 23.79 -38.79 30.03
N PHE A 149 23.80 -40.11 29.82
CA PHE A 149 23.43 -40.83 28.60
C PHE A 149 21.99 -40.58 28.09
N ALA A 150 21.15 -39.85 28.84
CA ALA A 150 19.78 -39.52 28.46
C ALA A 150 19.67 -38.30 27.54
N ASP A 151 20.70 -37.44 27.47
CA ASP A 151 20.65 -36.19 26.71
C ASP A 151 21.02 -36.36 25.21
N LEU A 152 21.20 -37.60 24.74
CA LEU A 152 21.47 -37.95 23.33
C LEU A 152 20.34 -38.78 22.70
N GLY A 153 19.11 -38.65 23.20
CA GLY A 153 17.94 -39.31 22.63
C GLY A 153 17.55 -38.76 21.26
N GLY A 154 17.88 -39.50 20.19
CA GLY A 154 17.22 -39.35 18.89
C GLY A 154 18.08 -39.55 17.64
N PHE A 155 19.41 -39.53 17.75
CA PHE A 155 20.28 -39.63 16.57
C PHE A 155 21.23 -40.83 16.66
N ALA A 156 20.83 -41.89 15.95
CA ALA A 156 21.62 -43.05 15.49
C ALA A 156 21.91 -44.14 16.56
N LYS A 157 21.63 -45.43 16.36
CA LYS A 157 21.70 -46.24 15.12
C LYS A 157 20.79 -47.46 15.22
N THR A 158 20.14 -47.83 14.11
CA THR A 158 20.27 -49.15 13.43
C THR A 158 19.35 -49.21 12.22
N GLY A 159 19.84 -49.73 11.09
CA GLY A 159 18.97 -50.25 10.03
C GLY A 159 19.45 -50.06 8.59
N ASP A 160 20.71 -50.40 8.28
CA ASP A 160 21.09 -50.67 6.89
C ASP A 160 20.54 -52.05 6.50
N LEU A 161 19.62 -52.08 5.53
CA LEU A 161 18.79 -53.23 5.13
C LEU A 161 19.47 -54.16 4.11
N GLN A 162 20.80 -54.11 3.97
CA GLN A 162 21.52 -54.91 2.97
C GLN A 162 21.96 -56.32 3.40
N VAL A 163 21.47 -56.85 4.54
CA VAL A 163 21.80 -58.22 5.00
C VAL A 163 20.70 -59.26 4.69
N PHE A 164 19.57 -58.86 4.09
CA PHE A 164 18.49 -59.80 3.71
C PHE A 164 18.26 -59.99 2.20
N ALA A 165 19.12 -59.45 1.35
CA ALA A 165 19.07 -59.73 -0.09
C ALA A 165 20.29 -60.55 -0.53
N LYS A 166 20.30 -61.84 -0.20
CA LYS A 166 21.10 -62.81 -0.97
C LYS A 166 20.27 -63.25 -2.17
N SER A 167 20.87 -63.12 -3.34
CA SER A 167 20.32 -63.27 -4.69
C SER A 167 19.92 -64.71 -5.06
N ALA A 168 19.22 -65.44 -4.18
CA ALA A 168 18.84 -66.84 -4.43
C ALA A 168 17.39 -67.21 -4.10
N ASP A 169 16.59 -66.36 -3.44
CA ASP A 169 15.19 -66.69 -3.11
C ASP A 169 14.15 -65.93 -3.96
N LEU A 170 14.52 -65.68 -5.22
CA LEU A 170 13.60 -65.20 -6.27
C LEU A 170 12.94 -66.37 -7.05
N ALA A 171 12.98 -67.58 -6.51
CA ALA A 171 12.48 -68.79 -7.17
C ALA A 171 11.04 -69.19 -6.77
N GLU A 172 10.43 -68.57 -5.75
CA GLU A 172 9.09 -68.95 -5.29
C GLU A 172 7.97 -67.98 -5.69
N TYR A 173 8.29 -66.90 -6.41
CA TYR A 173 7.31 -65.89 -6.84
C TYR A 173 7.06 -65.81 -8.35
N VAL A 174 7.37 -66.86 -9.11
CA VAL A 174 6.91 -66.95 -10.51
C VAL A 174 6.58 -68.40 -10.87
N LYS A 175 5.30 -68.78 -10.74
CA LYS A 175 4.47 -69.31 -11.85
C LYS A 175 3.01 -69.54 -11.42
N ALA A 176 2.21 -68.52 -11.74
CA ALA A 176 0.88 -68.56 -12.35
C ALA A 176 -0.12 -69.63 -11.89
N ASN A 177 -1.28 -69.16 -11.40
CA ASN A 177 -2.46 -69.11 -12.27
C ASN A 177 -3.57 -68.23 -11.69
N ALA A 178 -4.00 -67.27 -12.52
CA ALA A 178 -5.27 -66.56 -12.56
C ALA A 178 -5.84 -65.98 -11.25
N LEU A 179 -5.93 -64.64 -11.17
CA LEU A 179 -7.13 -63.89 -10.78
C LEU A 179 -6.96 -62.38 -11.10
N ALA A 180 -8.10 -61.71 -11.33
CA ALA A 180 -8.41 -60.53 -12.15
C ALA A 180 -7.52 -59.24 -12.09
N LYS A 181 -7.53 -58.51 -13.23
CA LYS A 181 -7.05 -57.12 -13.37
C LYS A 181 -7.80 -56.18 -12.43
N VAL A 182 -7.07 -55.40 -11.64
CA VAL A 182 -7.61 -54.29 -10.85
C VAL A 182 -6.98 -52.98 -11.36
N ALA A 183 -7.86 -52.02 -11.69
CA ALA A 183 -7.69 -50.65 -12.17
C ALA A 183 -6.27 -50.12 -12.48
N GLY A 184 -5.83 -50.28 -13.72
CA GLY A 184 -4.56 -49.71 -14.20
C GLY A 184 -4.59 -48.20 -14.47
N THR A 185 -5.76 -47.58 -14.53
CA THR A 185 -5.89 -46.15 -14.90
C THR A 185 -6.35 -45.25 -13.75
N GLY A 186 -6.76 -45.84 -12.62
CA GLY A 186 -7.44 -45.10 -11.53
C GLY A 186 -8.89 -44.74 -11.84
N SER A 187 -9.48 -45.25 -12.93
CA SER A 187 -10.89 -45.08 -13.27
C SER A 187 -11.77 -46.15 -12.62
N PHE A 188 -12.95 -45.75 -12.12
CA PHE A 188 -13.93 -46.67 -11.52
C PHE A 188 -14.52 -47.69 -12.53
N LYS A 189 -14.39 -47.41 -13.84
CA LYS A 189 -14.81 -48.30 -14.94
C LYS A 189 -13.92 -49.51 -15.14
N ASP A 190 -12.76 -49.55 -14.48
CA ASP A 190 -11.81 -50.65 -14.60
C ASP A 190 -12.24 -51.87 -13.74
N LEU A 191 -13.32 -51.75 -12.96
CA LEU A 191 -13.89 -52.81 -12.14
C LEU A 191 -14.96 -53.58 -12.94
N THR A 192 -14.92 -54.91 -12.90
CA THR A 192 -15.87 -55.77 -13.64
C THR A 192 -17.19 -56.00 -12.91
N ASP A 193 -17.35 -55.50 -11.68
CA ASP A 193 -18.63 -55.53 -10.94
C ASP A 193 -18.68 -54.45 -9.83
N PRO A 194 -18.74 -53.15 -10.17
CA PRO A 194 -18.75 -52.08 -9.17
C PRO A 194 -20.12 -51.96 -8.47
N PRO A 195 -20.16 -51.61 -7.17
CA PRO A 195 -21.41 -51.36 -6.48
C PRO A 195 -22.18 -50.21 -7.15
N LYS A 196 -23.49 -50.39 -7.33
CA LYS A 196 -24.38 -49.42 -7.98
C LYS A 196 -24.62 -48.24 -7.04
N LEU A 197 -23.76 -47.23 -7.10
CA LEU A 197 -23.91 -45.97 -6.37
C LEU A 197 -24.96 -45.09 -7.08
N SER A 198 -25.79 -44.37 -6.31
CA SER A 198 -26.75 -43.41 -6.84
C SER A 198 -26.03 -42.23 -7.53
N ASP A 199 -26.54 -41.77 -8.67
CA ASP A 199 -25.88 -40.78 -9.53
C ASP A 199 -25.63 -39.44 -8.81
N VAL A 200 -24.38 -39.22 -8.38
CA VAL A 200 -23.88 -37.92 -7.89
C VAL A 200 -23.12 -37.25 -9.03
N ALA A 201 -23.25 -35.93 -9.18
CA ALA A 201 -22.72 -35.16 -10.32
C ALA A 201 -21.21 -35.40 -10.54
N LEU A 202 -20.87 -36.13 -11.60
CA LEU A 202 -19.51 -36.64 -11.84
C LEU A 202 -18.54 -35.59 -12.40
N SER A 203 -19.03 -34.51 -13.02
CA SER A 203 -18.19 -33.43 -13.56
C SER A 203 -18.16 -32.17 -12.67
N GLY A 204 -18.94 -32.17 -11.58
CA GLY A 204 -19.20 -30.95 -10.80
C GLY A 204 -20.18 -29.98 -11.48
N ALA A 205 -20.68 -30.29 -12.68
CA ALA A 205 -21.74 -29.54 -13.33
C ALA A 205 -23.13 -30.01 -12.88
N PHE A 206 -24.04 -29.06 -12.65
CA PHE A 206 -25.40 -29.35 -12.20
C PHE A 206 -26.23 -30.18 -13.20
N GLY A 207 -25.86 -30.15 -14.48
CA GLY A 207 -26.56 -30.87 -15.56
C GLY A 207 -26.36 -32.39 -15.56
N ASP A 208 -25.46 -32.91 -14.72
CA ASP A 208 -25.16 -34.34 -14.62
C ASP A 208 -26.19 -35.12 -13.78
N LEU A 209 -27.07 -34.42 -13.08
CA LEU A 209 -28.08 -35.01 -12.22
C LEU A 209 -29.31 -35.41 -13.04
N ILE A 210 -29.83 -36.62 -12.81
CA ILE A 210 -31.10 -37.10 -13.39
C ILE A 210 -32.18 -37.00 -12.31
N GLY A 211 -33.39 -36.52 -12.65
CA GLY A 211 -34.47 -36.30 -11.67
C GLY A 211 -34.37 -34.98 -10.89
N ILE A 212 -33.61 -34.01 -11.41
CA ILE A 212 -33.55 -32.65 -10.86
C ILE A 212 -34.96 -32.04 -10.85
N PRO A 213 -35.43 -31.45 -9.74
CA PRO A 213 -36.61 -30.59 -9.78
C PRO A 213 -36.34 -29.51 -10.82
N ALA A 214 -37.24 -29.36 -11.80
CA ALA A 214 -37.17 -28.25 -12.72
C ALA A 214 -37.31 -26.96 -11.89
N LEU A 215 -36.20 -26.26 -11.65
CA LEU A 215 -36.27 -24.86 -11.24
C LEU A 215 -37.07 -24.19 -12.35
N ALA A 216 -38.28 -23.73 -12.03
CA ALA A 216 -39.11 -23.02 -12.98
C ALA A 216 -38.27 -21.91 -13.58
N LYS A 217 -38.00 -22.00 -14.89
CA LYS A 217 -37.59 -20.83 -15.66
C LYS A 217 -38.53 -19.72 -15.22
N VAL A 218 -37.98 -18.58 -14.79
CA VAL A 218 -38.76 -17.33 -14.61
C VAL A 218 -39.66 -17.25 -15.83
N GLY A 219 -40.96 -17.42 -15.58
CA GLY A 219 -41.91 -17.77 -16.64
C GLY A 219 -41.83 -16.75 -17.76
N SER A 220 -41.95 -17.23 -19.00
CA SER A 220 -42.29 -16.40 -20.15
C SER A 220 -43.30 -15.33 -19.70
N ALA A 221 -43.05 -14.06 -20.06
CA ALA A 221 -43.90 -12.94 -19.66
C ALA A 221 -45.39 -13.29 -19.76
N CYS A 222 -46.22 -12.76 -18.85
CA CYS A 222 -47.68 -12.92 -18.94
C CYS A 222 -48.12 -12.64 -20.38
N GLY A 223 -48.92 -13.54 -20.96
CA GLY A 223 -49.37 -13.43 -22.34
C GLY A 223 -49.99 -12.07 -22.64
N THR A 224 -49.97 -11.64 -23.91
CA THR A 224 -50.46 -10.32 -24.32
C THR A 224 -51.85 -10.02 -23.74
N GLY A 225 -51.98 -8.94 -22.97
CA GLY A 225 -53.23 -8.53 -22.31
C GLY A 225 -53.42 -9.03 -20.88
N LEU A 226 -52.43 -9.73 -20.31
CA LEU A 226 -52.41 -10.18 -18.91
C LEU A 226 -51.37 -9.40 -18.10
N VAL A 227 -51.65 -9.19 -16.82
CA VAL A 227 -50.76 -8.51 -15.86
C VAL A 227 -50.28 -9.46 -14.77
N VAL A 228 -49.06 -9.24 -14.28
CA VAL A 228 -48.52 -9.98 -13.12
C VAL A 228 -49.19 -9.46 -11.86
N LYS A 229 -49.87 -10.35 -11.14
CA LYS A 229 -50.47 -10.11 -9.82
C LYS A 229 -49.56 -10.57 -8.68
N GLY A 230 -48.61 -11.45 -8.96
CA GLY A 230 -47.65 -11.95 -7.98
C GLY A 230 -46.78 -13.06 -8.54
N ILE A 231 -45.99 -13.68 -7.66
CA ILE A 231 -45.18 -14.87 -7.95
C ILE A 231 -45.74 -16.00 -7.07
N LYS A 232 -46.06 -17.13 -7.68
CA LYS A 232 -46.54 -18.32 -6.95
C LYS A 232 -45.38 -18.96 -6.19
N ALA A 233 -45.70 -19.80 -5.20
CA ALA A 233 -44.70 -20.51 -4.41
C ALA A 233 -43.75 -21.40 -5.24
N ASP A 234 -44.15 -21.76 -6.46
CA ASP A 234 -43.34 -22.52 -7.43
C ASP A 234 -42.45 -21.63 -8.33
N GLY A 235 -42.43 -20.32 -8.11
CA GLY A 235 -41.65 -19.35 -8.89
C GLY A 235 -42.29 -18.91 -10.21
N SER A 236 -43.48 -19.41 -10.57
CA SER A 236 -44.20 -18.97 -11.76
C SER A 236 -44.94 -17.64 -11.55
N LEU A 237 -45.12 -16.86 -12.63
CA LEU A 237 -45.90 -15.61 -12.58
C LEU A 237 -47.40 -15.93 -12.39
N ASP A 238 -48.03 -15.30 -11.40
CA ASP A 238 -49.47 -15.31 -11.25
C ASP A 238 -50.08 -14.21 -12.13
N CYS A 239 -50.64 -14.58 -13.28
CA CYS A 239 -51.18 -13.64 -14.27
C CYS A 239 -52.70 -13.55 -14.16
N THR A 240 -53.27 -12.34 -14.15
CA THR A 240 -54.73 -12.13 -14.20
C THR A 240 -55.16 -11.43 -15.49
N ALA A 241 -56.31 -11.84 -16.03
CA ALA A 241 -56.97 -11.17 -17.15
C ALA A 241 -57.84 -10.03 -16.62
N GLY A 242 -57.67 -8.85 -17.18
CA GLY A 242 -58.38 -7.65 -16.76
C GLY A 242 -57.41 -6.50 -16.73
N GLY A 243 -57.63 -5.53 -17.62
CA GLY A 243 -56.86 -4.28 -17.67
C GLY A 243 -56.84 -3.66 -16.28
N VAL A 244 -55.68 -3.73 -15.64
CA VAL A 244 -55.41 -3.02 -14.40
C VAL A 244 -55.50 -1.55 -14.80
N SER A 245 -56.44 -0.81 -14.19
CA SER A 245 -56.33 0.65 -14.22
C SER A 245 -54.92 1.01 -13.77
N ALA A 246 -54.28 2.02 -14.36
CA ALA A 246 -53.00 2.51 -13.87
C ALA A 246 -53.05 2.82 -12.35
N ASP A 247 -54.25 3.11 -11.82
CA ASP A 247 -54.51 3.36 -10.39
C ASP A 247 -54.46 2.11 -9.51
N THR A 248 -54.54 0.92 -10.12
CA THR A 248 -54.50 -0.39 -9.44
C THR A 248 -53.19 -1.13 -9.63
N LEU A 249 -52.25 -0.57 -10.41
CA LEU A 249 -50.90 -1.09 -10.47
C LEU A 249 -50.14 -0.65 -9.21
N PRO A 250 -49.24 -1.51 -8.69
CA PRO A 250 -48.29 -1.15 -7.65
C PRO A 250 -47.63 0.19 -7.96
N LYS A 251 -47.64 1.15 -7.02
CA LYS A 251 -46.98 2.46 -7.21
C LYS A 251 -45.51 2.28 -7.61
N ASP A 252 -44.87 1.25 -7.06
CA ASP A 252 -43.60 0.66 -7.44
C ASP A 252 -43.59 -0.84 -7.08
N GLY A 253 -43.19 -1.69 -8.02
CA GLY A 253 -43.14 -3.14 -7.76
C GLY A 253 -42.10 -3.51 -6.68
N LEU A 254 -41.10 -2.66 -6.42
CA LEU A 254 -40.08 -2.93 -5.41
C LEU A 254 -40.61 -2.76 -3.98
N ASP A 255 -41.51 -1.81 -3.73
CA ASP A 255 -42.08 -1.58 -2.40
C ASP A 255 -42.95 -2.75 -1.98
N GLU A 256 -43.77 -3.27 -2.90
CA GLU A 256 -44.61 -4.43 -2.62
C GLU A 256 -43.79 -5.70 -2.38
N ILE A 257 -42.79 -5.96 -3.22
CA ILE A 257 -41.91 -7.13 -3.07
C ILE A 257 -41.08 -7.02 -1.78
N SER A 258 -40.67 -5.80 -1.41
CA SER A 258 -39.88 -5.55 -0.21
C SER A 258 -40.73 -5.32 1.05
N ASN A 259 -42.07 -5.39 0.94
CA ASN A 259 -43.01 -5.13 2.03
C ASN A 259 -42.77 -3.77 2.71
N GLY A 260 -42.61 -2.70 1.92
CA GLY A 260 -42.43 -1.35 2.44
C GLY A 260 -40.98 -0.94 2.72
N LEU A 261 -39.99 -1.81 2.48
CA LEU A 261 -38.60 -1.59 2.90
C LEU A 261 -37.78 -0.79 1.88
N LEU A 262 -38.07 -0.97 0.60
CA LEU A 262 -37.34 -0.36 -0.51
C LEU A 262 -38.33 0.29 -1.46
N THR A 263 -38.14 1.58 -1.75
CA THR A 263 -38.92 2.27 -2.76
C THR A 263 -38.04 2.78 -3.90
N THR A 264 -38.56 2.73 -5.12
CA THR A 264 -37.98 3.40 -6.29
C THR A 264 -38.84 4.58 -6.75
N GLN A 265 -39.85 4.95 -5.97
CA GLN A 265 -40.69 6.10 -6.22
C GLN A 265 -40.07 7.34 -5.59
N PHE A 266 -39.91 8.39 -6.39
CA PHE A 266 -39.34 9.66 -5.94
C PHE A 266 -40.24 10.81 -6.34
N THR A 267 -40.16 11.89 -5.57
CA THR A 267 -40.79 13.17 -5.88
C THR A 267 -39.67 14.17 -6.15
N GLU A 268 -39.63 14.69 -7.37
CA GLU A 268 -38.67 15.72 -7.79
C GLU A 268 -39.42 17.02 -8.09
N VAL A 269 -38.78 18.16 -7.89
CA VAL A 269 -39.39 19.48 -8.09
C VAL A 269 -38.40 20.41 -8.80
N ALA A 270 -38.86 21.05 -9.87
CA ALA A 270 -38.21 22.20 -10.48
C ALA A 270 -38.96 23.47 -10.06
N VAL A 271 -38.26 24.46 -9.51
CA VAL A 271 -38.85 25.72 -9.02
C VAL A 271 -38.22 26.88 -9.79
N SER A 272 -39.02 27.85 -10.21
CA SER A 272 -38.48 29.04 -10.87
C SER A 272 -37.66 29.88 -9.89
N ALA A 273 -36.47 30.32 -10.35
CA ALA A 273 -35.59 31.22 -9.63
C ALA A 273 -35.77 32.69 -10.04
N ASN A 274 -36.58 32.99 -11.07
CA ASN A 274 -36.68 34.32 -11.68
C ASN A 274 -37.87 35.15 -11.17
N VAL A 275 -38.53 34.68 -10.11
CA VAL A 275 -39.67 35.32 -9.45
C VAL A 275 -39.22 36.12 -8.22
N PRO A 276 -39.90 37.21 -7.82
CA PRO A 276 -41.17 37.69 -8.36
C PRO A 276 -41.07 38.52 -9.64
N LEU A 277 -42.03 38.37 -10.56
CA LEU A 277 -42.12 39.15 -11.80
C LEU A 277 -43.40 39.96 -11.84
N ALA A 278 -43.27 41.28 -11.99
CA ALA A 278 -44.42 42.19 -12.06
C ALA A 278 -45.26 41.94 -13.32
N ILE A 279 -46.58 41.90 -13.16
CA ILE A 279 -47.52 41.67 -14.26
C ILE A 279 -47.92 43.03 -14.85
N PRO A 280 -47.75 43.27 -16.16
CA PRO A 280 -48.16 44.51 -16.80
C PRO A 280 -49.66 44.53 -17.10
N ASP A 281 -50.29 45.68 -16.83
CA ASP A 281 -51.73 45.92 -17.07
C ASP A 281 -52.03 46.05 -18.56
N ASN A 282 -53.07 45.37 -19.01
CA ASN A 282 -53.68 45.47 -20.35
C ASN A 282 -52.65 45.45 -21.49
N LEU A 283 -51.59 44.67 -21.32
CA LEU A 283 -50.56 44.46 -22.34
C LEU A 283 -50.79 43.07 -22.92
N GLY A 284 -51.37 42.99 -24.13
CA GLY A 284 -51.84 41.73 -24.73
C GLY A 284 -50.80 40.62 -24.90
N ALA A 285 -49.50 40.90 -24.71
CA ALA A 285 -48.42 39.91 -24.68
C ALA A 285 -48.18 39.27 -23.29
N GLY A 286 -48.64 39.91 -22.21
CA GLY A 286 -48.39 39.50 -20.83
C GLY A 286 -46.93 39.56 -20.41
N ILE A 287 -46.60 38.85 -19.33
CA ILE A 287 -45.25 38.61 -18.84
C ILE A 287 -44.92 37.11 -18.93
N ASN A 288 -43.67 36.78 -19.26
CA ASN A 288 -43.20 35.40 -19.36
C ASN A 288 -42.10 35.11 -18.34
N ASP A 289 -42.05 33.88 -17.87
CA ASP A 289 -40.93 33.30 -17.16
C ASP A 289 -40.59 31.90 -17.69
N THR A 290 -39.35 31.47 -17.51
CA THR A 290 -38.85 30.16 -17.93
C THR A 290 -38.33 29.36 -16.75
N LEU A 291 -38.52 28.04 -16.83
CA LEU A 291 -38.08 27.05 -15.86
C LEU A 291 -37.40 25.90 -16.58
N GLU A 292 -36.12 25.68 -16.28
CA GLU A 292 -35.40 24.49 -16.75
C GLU A 292 -35.75 23.29 -15.88
N VAL A 293 -36.35 22.27 -16.50
CA VAL A 293 -36.64 20.99 -15.85
C VAL A 293 -35.51 20.01 -16.17
N PRO A 294 -34.74 19.55 -15.16
CA PRO A 294 -33.69 18.55 -15.34
C PRO A 294 -34.23 17.20 -15.86
N ASP A 295 -33.30 16.31 -16.17
CA ASP A 295 -33.62 14.93 -16.54
C ASP A 295 -34.07 14.13 -15.30
N PHE A 296 -35.35 14.22 -14.96
CA PHE A 296 -35.95 13.43 -13.89
C PHE A 296 -36.33 12.01 -14.33
N GLY A 297 -36.28 11.72 -15.64
CA GLY A 297 -36.74 10.46 -16.21
C GLY A 297 -38.25 10.42 -16.44
N THR A 298 -38.80 9.22 -16.55
CA THR A 298 -40.21 9.01 -16.90
C THR A 298 -41.12 9.30 -15.71
N VAL A 299 -42.11 10.19 -15.90
CA VAL A 299 -43.02 10.60 -14.82
C VAL A 299 -44.23 9.68 -14.68
N GLN A 300 -44.62 9.44 -13.43
CA GLN A 300 -45.89 8.85 -13.03
C GLN A 300 -46.94 9.90 -12.69
N SER A 301 -46.52 11.09 -12.28
CA SER A 301 -47.40 12.22 -12.06
C SER A 301 -46.66 13.52 -12.36
N LEU A 302 -47.38 14.51 -12.85
CA LEU A 302 -46.86 15.85 -13.10
C LEU A 302 -47.90 16.85 -12.61
N SER A 303 -47.43 17.83 -11.84
CA SER A 303 -48.26 18.92 -11.35
C SER A 303 -47.54 20.25 -11.48
N VAL A 304 -48.30 21.28 -11.81
CA VAL A 304 -47.82 22.66 -11.84
C VAL A 304 -48.45 23.41 -10.68
N SER A 305 -47.63 24.02 -9.84
CA SER A 305 -48.08 24.90 -8.76
C SER A 305 -47.75 26.34 -9.09
N ILE A 306 -48.69 27.26 -8.83
CA ILE A 306 -48.54 28.69 -9.05
C ILE A 306 -48.92 29.47 -7.79
N ASP A 307 -48.29 30.62 -7.60
CA ASP A 307 -48.63 31.65 -6.61
C ASP A 307 -48.54 33.01 -7.31
N ILE A 308 -49.71 33.58 -7.61
CA ILE A 308 -49.84 34.82 -8.39
C ILE A 308 -50.71 35.81 -7.62
N GLY A 309 -50.19 37.00 -7.36
CA GLY A 309 -50.98 38.12 -6.85
C GLY A 309 -51.42 39.04 -7.98
N ASN A 310 -52.65 39.55 -7.92
CA ASN A 310 -53.19 40.59 -8.82
C ASN A 310 -54.42 41.23 -8.15
N SER A 311 -54.78 42.50 -8.43
CA SER A 311 -55.91 43.12 -7.74
C SER A 311 -57.27 42.54 -8.10
N ASP A 312 -57.40 41.90 -9.28
CA ASP A 312 -58.62 41.21 -9.75
C ASP A 312 -58.28 39.97 -10.58
N ILE A 313 -58.25 38.80 -9.93
CA ILE A 313 -57.95 37.52 -10.60
C ILE A 313 -58.97 37.11 -11.69
N SER A 314 -60.13 37.77 -11.76
CA SER A 314 -61.09 37.54 -12.86
C SER A 314 -60.61 38.13 -14.20
N LYS A 315 -59.52 38.91 -14.19
CA LYS A 315 -58.96 39.60 -15.36
C LYS A 315 -57.66 38.99 -15.87
N ILE A 316 -57.10 38.03 -15.14
CA ILE A 316 -55.85 37.38 -15.52
C ILE A 316 -56.07 36.08 -16.30
N ARG A 317 -55.14 35.78 -17.20
CA ARG A 317 -54.99 34.49 -17.87
C ARG A 317 -53.60 33.93 -17.58
N VAL A 318 -53.54 32.66 -17.21
CA VAL A 318 -52.30 31.94 -16.88
C VAL A 318 -52.17 30.74 -17.80
N SER A 319 -51.12 30.71 -18.61
CA SER A 319 -50.82 29.59 -19.52
C SER A 319 -49.40 29.08 -19.27
N VAL A 320 -49.23 27.77 -19.30
CA VAL A 320 -47.92 27.11 -19.24
C VAL A 320 -47.65 26.42 -20.56
N PHE A 321 -46.41 26.49 -21.02
CA PHE A 321 -45.94 25.89 -22.26
C PHE A 321 -44.91 24.82 -21.93
N ASP A 322 -45.08 23.65 -22.53
CA ASP A 322 -44.09 22.58 -22.44
C ASP A 322 -42.93 22.77 -23.45
N PRO A 323 -41.85 21.97 -23.35
CA PRO A 323 -40.67 22.12 -24.22
C PRO A 323 -40.95 21.92 -25.72
N SER A 324 -42.09 21.32 -26.07
CA SER A 324 -42.52 21.14 -27.47
C SER A 324 -43.48 22.23 -27.95
N GLY A 325 -43.83 23.19 -27.09
CA GLY A 325 -44.77 24.27 -27.37
C GLY A 325 -46.24 23.91 -27.10
N GLY A 326 -46.52 22.77 -26.47
CA GLY A 326 -47.87 22.40 -26.03
C GLY A 326 -48.36 23.35 -24.93
N VAL A 327 -49.63 23.75 -24.98
CA VAL A 327 -50.20 24.81 -24.14
C VAL A 327 -51.20 24.26 -23.14
N TYR A 328 -51.02 24.61 -21.86
CA TYR A 328 -51.90 24.25 -20.75
C TYR A 328 -52.38 25.54 -20.10
N LYS A 329 -53.65 25.87 -20.28
CA LYS A 329 -54.24 27.07 -19.69
C LYS A 329 -54.70 26.72 -18.28
N LEU A 330 -53.97 27.20 -17.28
CA LEU A 330 -54.22 26.88 -15.88
C LEU A 330 -55.41 27.70 -15.34
N HIS A 331 -55.49 28.98 -15.75
CA HIS A 331 -56.54 29.91 -15.34
C HIS A 331 -56.95 30.82 -16.50
N ASP A 332 -58.24 31.08 -16.66
CA ASP A 332 -58.78 31.91 -17.74
C ASP A 332 -59.94 32.76 -17.24
N LEU A 333 -59.66 34.02 -16.88
CA LEU A 333 -60.66 35.09 -16.68
C LEU A 333 -61.85 34.72 -15.77
N THR A 334 -61.57 34.01 -14.68
CA THR A 334 -62.56 33.48 -13.75
C THR A 334 -62.11 33.70 -12.29
N GLY A 335 -62.97 33.40 -11.32
CA GLY A 335 -62.63 33.53 -9.89
C GLY A 335 -62.85 34.93 -9.32
N THR A 336 -62.57 35.08 -8.02
CA THR A 336 -62.72 36.33 -7.26
C THR A 336 -61.60 36.42 -6.21
N GLY A 337 -61.15 37.63 -5.86
CA GLY A 337 -60.08 37.84 -4.88
C GLY A 337 -58.80 38.38 -5.50
N LYS A 338 -57.71 38.39 -4.70
CA LYS A 338 -56.44 39.06 -5.06
C LYS A 338 -55.23 38.12 -5.20
N VAL A 339 -55.40 36.84 -4.92
CA VAL A 339 -54.32 35.84 -4.94
C VAL A 339 -54.85 34.58 -5.58
N LEU A 340 -54.14 34.09 -6.59
CA LEU A 340 -54.34 32.81 -7.23
C LEU A 340 -53.18 31.88 -6.83
N LYS A 341 -53.46 31.01 -5.86
CA LYS A 341 -52.53 29.98 -5.38
C LYS A 341 -53.16 28.61 -5.54
N ALA A 342 -52.65 27.83 -6.47
CA ALA A 342 -53.29 26.61 -6.94
C ALA A 342 -52.26 25.57 -7.42
N THR A 343 -52.66 24.30 -7.40
CA THR A 343 -51.87 23.17 -7.92
C THR A 343 -52.72 22.36 -8.88
N TYR A 344 -52.25 22.25 -10.12
CA TYR A 344 -52.93 21.61 -11.24
C TYR A 344 -52.25 20.29 -11.62
N PRO A 345 -52.98 19.25 -12.06
CA PRO A 345 -54.44 19.18 -12.20
C PRO A 345 -55.16 18.70 -10.92
N THR A 346 -54.46 18.57 -9.78
CA THR A 346 -55.06 18.10 -8.52
C THR A 346 -54.45 18.89 -7.35
N PRO A 347 -55.27 19.53 -6.50
CA PRO A 347 -56.74 19.48 -6.45
C PRO A 347 -57.45 20.35 -7.51
N ASP A 348 -56.75 21.27 -8.18
CA ASP A 348 -57.36 22.26 -9.08
C ASP A 348 -57.38 21.80 -10.54
N LYS A 349 -58.45 22.11 -11.28
CA LYS A 349 -58.59 21.71 -12.68
C LYS A 349 -58.00 22.76 -13.61
N VAL A 350 -57.26 22.31 -14.63
CA VAL A 350 -56.83 23.19 -15.72
C VAL A 350 -58.05 23.69 -16.51
N ALA A 351 -58.02 24.94 -16.95
CA ALA A 351 -59.07 25.54 -17.77
C ALA A 351 -59.11 24.92 -19.19
N SER A 352 -57.95 24.61 -19.77
CA SER A 352 -57.84 23.86 -21.02
C SER A 352 -56.48 23.16 -21.16
N GLY A 353 -56.44 22.05 -21.90
CA GLY A 353 -55.27 21.17 -21.99
C GLY A 353 -55.35 20.03 -20.99
N ASP A 354 -54.39 19.11 -21.03
CA ASP A 354 -54.36 17.96 -20.12
C ASP A 354 -52.94 17.58 -19.71
N LEU A 355 -52.56 17.97 -18.48
CA LEU A 355 -51.24 17.68 -17.92
C LEU A 355 -51.02 16.18 -17.68
N THR A 356 -52.09 15.37 -17.58
CA THR A 356 -51.96 13.91 -17.38
C THR A 356 -51.39 13.19 -18.60
N THR A 357 -51.40 13.84 -19.77
CA THR A 357 -50.75 13.33 -20.99
C THR A 357 -49.21 13.22 -20.89
N TRP A 358 -48.61 13.76 -19.82
CA TRP A 358 -47.20 13.60 -19.49
C TRP A 358 -46.87 12.29 -18.78
N ILE A 359 -47.87 11.59 -18.22
CA ILE A 359 -47.66 10.29 -17.61
C ILE A 359 -47.00 9.34 -18.64
N GLY A 360 -45.88 8.74 -18.27
CA GLY A 360 -45.09 7.89 -19.16
C GLY A 360 -44.09 8.62 -20.07
N LYS A 361 -43.92 9.94 -19.94
CA LYS A 361 -42.94 10.74 -20.70
C LYS A 361 -41.87 11.36 -19.79
N ASN A 362 -40.79 11.85 -20.39
CA ASN A 362 -39.74 12.60 -19.68
C ASN A 362 -39.96 14.12 -19.87
N PRO A 363 -40.19 14.91 -18.80
CA PRO A 363 -40.52 16.34 -18.87
C PRO A 363 -39.29 17.24 -19.06
N LYS A 364 -38.09 16.66 -19.20
CA LYS A 364 -36.83 17.38 -19.39
C LYS A 364 -36.94 18.47 -20.46
N GLY A 365 -36.42 19.65 -20.12
CA GLY A 365 -36.29 20.78 -21.03
C GLY A 365 -36.86 22.07 -20.45
N THR A 366 -36.90 23.10 -21.29
CA THR A 366 -37.38 24.43 -20.92
C THR A 366 -38.91 24.49 -20.93
N TRP A 367 -39.50 24.74 -19.78
CA TRP A 367 -40.92 25.09 -19.66
C TRP A 367 -41.05 26.61 -19.51
N SER A 368 -42.19 27.17 -19.89
CA SER A 368 -42.46 28.59 -19.65
C SER A 368 -43.88 28.83 -19.14
N ILE A 369 -44.05 29.92 -18.40
CA ILE A 369 -45.35 30.42 -17.97
C ILE A 369 -45.57 31.80 -18.57
N ASN A 370 -46.79 32.06 -19.04
CA ASN A 370 -47.26 33.36 -19.47
C ASN A 370 -48.44 33.80 -18.59
N VAL A 371 -48.37 35.02 -18.07
CA VAL A 371 -49.46 35.64 -17.32
C VAL A 371 -49.84 36.95 -18.00
N THR A 372 -51.10 37.07 -18.39
CA THR A 372 -51.65 38.28 -19.03
C THR A 372 -52.75 38.87 -18.16
N ASP A 373 -52.68 40.17 -17.86
CA ASP A 373 -53.76 40.94 -17.26
C ASP A 373 -54.51 41.72 -18.37
N LEU A 374 -55.84 41.56 -18.44
CA LEU A 374 -56.71 42.23 -19.41
C LEU A 374 -57.46 43.44 -18.83
N ALA A 375 -57.09 43.89 -17.63
CA ALA A 375 -57.63 45.09 -17.00
C ALA A 375 -56.51 46.10 -16.68
N GLY A 376 -56.91 47.28 -16.21
CA GLY A 376 -55.99 48.36 -15.85
C GLY A 376 -55.58 49.27 -17.01
N THR A 377 -54.66 50.20 -16.70
CA THR A 377 -54.16 51.18 -17.67
C THR A 377 -53.00 50.57 -18.45
N PRO A 378 -52.99 50.58 -19.81
CA PRO A 378 -51.92 49.96 -20.59
C PRO A 378 -50.52 50.41 -20.14
N GLY A 379 -49.68 49.45 -19.76
CA GLY A 379 -48.29 49.69 -19.30
C GLY A 379 -48.14 49.98 -17.79
N GLY A 380 -49.25 50.01 -17.05
CA GLY A 380 -49.25 49.91 -15.59
C GLY A 380 -48.75 48.55 -15.10
N LYS A 381 -48.65 48.37 -13.78
CA LYS A 381 -48.29 47.10 -13.16
C LYS A 381 -49.27 46.79 -12.03
N ASP A 382 -49.93 45.64 -12.10
CA ASP A 382 -50.83 45.15 -11.07
C ASP A 382 -50.49 43.70 -10.71
N GLY A 383 -49.92 43.51 -9.52
CA GLY A 383 -49.55 42.20 -9.02
C GLY A 383 -48.24 41.64 -9.57
N ALA A 384 -48.00 40.36 -9.29
CA ALA A 384 -46.78 39.66 -9.67
C ALA A 384 -46.98 38.14 -9.70
N ILE A 385 -46.18 37.46 -10.52
CA ILE A 385 -45.90 36.03 -10.37
C ILE A 385 -44.99 35.91 -9.15
N ALA A 386 -45.52 35.47 -8.01
CA ALA A 386 -44.74 35.31 -6.78
C ALA A 386 -43.97 33.99 -6.77
N GLY A 387 -44.48 32.96 -7.44
CA GLY A 387 -43.77 31.71 -7.66
C GLY A 387 -44.50 30.73 -8.55
N TRP A 388 -43.74 29.83 -9.18
CA TRP A 388 -44.30 28.66 -9.83
C TRP A 388 -43.27 27.53 -9.89
N SER A 389 -43.76 26.29 -9.97
CA SER A 389 -42.93 25.10 -9.95
C SER A 389 -43.60 23.95 -10.68
N ILE A 390 -42.79 23.04 -11.22
CA ILE A 390 -43.22 21.75 -11.76
C ILE A 390 -42.75 20.67 -10.81
N LYS A 391 -43.70 19.94 -10.22
CA LYS A 391 -43.46 18.80 -9.33
C LYS A 391 -43.83 17.53 -10.05
N VAL A 392 -42.94 16.54 -10.01
CA VAL A 392 -43.13 15.26 -10.68
C VAL A 392 -42.92 14.09 -9.72
N GLY A 393 -43.82 13.10 -9.80
CA GLY A 393 -43.57 11.77 -9.26
C GLY A 393 -42.90 10.92 -10.32
N ILE A 394 -41.80 10.24 -10.00
CA ILE A 394 -41.04 9.40 -10.93
C ILE A 394 -40.83 7.99 -10.37
N LEU A 395 -40.63 7.03 -11.26
CA LEU A 395 -39.98 5.75 -10.95
C LEU A 395 -38.55 5.78 -11.43
N SER A 396 -37.61 5.51 -10.53
CA SER A 396 -36.21 5.37 -10.90
C SER A 396 -35.82 3.92 -11.15
N SER A 397 -35.15 3.66 -12.27
CA SER A 397 -34.43 2.39 -12.51
C SER A 397 -33.00 2.41 -11.98
N LYS A 398 -32.55 3.54 -11.43
CA LYS A 398 -31.15 3.78 -11.01
C LYS A 398 -31.01 4.14 -9.53
N LYS A 399 -32.09 4.56 -8.90
CA LYS A 399 -32.14 4.94 -7.48
C LYS A 399 -33.15 4.03 -6.77
N ALA A 400 -32.79 3.59 -5.59
CA ALA A 400 -33.70 2.97 -4.63
C ALA A 400 -33.37 3.56 -3.25
N THR A 401 -34.38 3.69 -2.39
CA THR A 401 -34.22 4.18 -1.02
C THR A 401 -34.68 3.12 -0.05
N ALA A 402 -33.89 2.85 0.98
CA ALA A 402 -34.34 2.07 2.13
C ALA A 402 -35.14 2.96 3.08
N THR A 403 -36.33 2.51 3.48
CA THR A 403 -37.21 3.23 4.41
C THR A 403 -36.78 3.05 5.88
N SER A 404 -35.81 2.18 6.14
CA SER A 404 -35.24 1.88 7.46
C SER A 404 -33.72 1.64 7.40
N ALA A 405 -33.11 1.26 8.52
CA ALA A 405 -31.69 0.99 8.60
C ALA A 405 -31.25 -0.08 7.60
N PHE A 406 -30.32 0.27 6.71
CA PHE A 406 -29.70 -0.65 5.77
C PHE A 406 -28.68 -1.53 6.51
N GLN A 407 -29.02 -2.80 6.71
CA GLN A 407 -28.13 -3.78 7.33
C GLN A 407 -27.40 -4.57 6.25
N LEU A 408 -26.07 -4.50 6.26
CA LEU A 408 -25.24 -5.41 5.46
C LEU A 408 -25.23 -6.77 6.13
N MET A 409 -25.58 -7.82 5.38
CA MET A 409 -25.51 -9.18 5.90
C MET A 409 -24.05 -9.54 6.21
N PRO A 410 -23.78 -10.12 7.39
CA PRO A 410 -22.46 -10.63 7.73
C PRO A 410 -22.05 -11.75 6.78
N GLN A 411 -20.90 -11.63 6.14
CA GLN A 411 -20.32 -12.65 5.26
C GLN A 411 -18.94 -13.06 5.77
N GLN A 412 -18.63 -14.36 5.73
CA GLN A 412 -17.30 -14.88 6.07
C GLN A 412 -16.27 -14.69 4.96
N SER A 413 -16.73 -14.40 3.74
CA SER A 413 -15.89 -14.19 2.57
C SER A 413 -16.59 -13.26 1.59
N ALA A 414 -15.84 -12.72 0.62
CA ALA A 414 -16.41 -11.91 -0.45
C ALA A 414 -17.57 -12.65 -1.16
N PRO A 415 -18.74 -12.02 -1.30
CA PRO A 415 -19.92 -12.67 -1.89
C PRO A 415 -19.80 -12.83 -3.42
N LEU A 416 -18.92 -12.05 -4.06
CA LEU A 416 -18.73 -12.01 -5.52
C LEU A 416 -17.24 -11.76 -5.85
N PRO A 417 -16.76 -12.15 -7.05
CA PRO A 417 -15.47 -11.68 -7.56
C PRO A 417 -15.46 -10.17 -7.71
N CYS A 418 -14.40 -9.50 -7.24
CA CYS A 418 -14.26 -8.07 -7.48
C CYS A 418 -13.79 -7.84 -8.92
N THR A 419 -14.68 -7.28 -9.73
CA THR A 419 -14.47 -6.97 -11.15
C THR A 419 -15.06 -5.60 -11.43
N LEU A 420 -14.75 -5.00 -12.58
CA LEU A 420 -15.36 -3.73 -12.99
C LEU A 420 -16.89 -3.78 -12.97
N SER A 421 -17.48 -4.92 -13.28
CA SER A 421 -18.93 -5.13 -13.24
C SER A 421 -19.52 -5.11 -11.82
N ASN A 422 -18.69 -5.39 -10.80
CA ASN A 422 -19.08 -5.45 -9.39
C ASN A 422 -18.47 -4.29 -8.58
N MET A 423 -17.86 -3.30 -9.23
CA MET A 423 -17.27 -2.13 -8.57
C MET A 423 -18.34 -1.39 -7.74
N GLY A 424 -17.98 -0.97 -6.53
CA GLY A 424 -18.88 -0.31 -5.58
C GLY A 424 -19.75 -1.27 -4.75
N THR A 425 -19.70 -2.58 -4.99
CA THR A 425 -20.36 -3.56 -4.12
C THR A 425 -19.79 -3.47 -2.71
N LEU A 426 -20.65 -3.50 -1.69
CA LEU A 426 -20.31 -3.48 -0.27
C LEU A 426 -20.70 -4.80 0.42
N TYR A 427 -19.88 -5.27 1.36
CA TYR A 427 -20.28 -6.31 2.31
C TYR A 427 -19.64 -6.12 3.68
N PHE A 428 -20.23 -6.70 4.73
CA PHE A 428 -19.61 -6.75 6.06
C PHE A 428 -18.85 -8.07 6.22
N ASP A 429 -17.53 -7.99 6.32
CA ASP A 429 -16.66 -9.15 6.55
C ASP A 429 -16.62 -9.45 8.04
N VAL A 430 -17.13 -10.62 8.43
CA VAL A 430 -17.16 -11.01 9.86
C VAL A 430 -15.80 -11.41 10.41
N GLN A 431 -14.85 -11.80 9.56
CA GLN A 431 -13.51 -12.19 10.01
C GLN A 431 -12.72 -10.94 10.39
N SER A 432 -12.73 -9.92 9.53
CA SER A 432 -12.06 -8.64 9.78
C SER A 432 -12.91 -7.65 10.57
N LYS A 433 -14.21 -7.91 10.75
CA LYS A 433 -15.19 -7.00 11.38
C LYS A 433 -15.24 -5.63 10.69
N SER A 434 -15.02 -5.59 9.38
CA SER A 434 -14.95 -4.37 8.59
C SER A 434 -15.97 -4.38 7.45
N ILE A 435 -16.35 -3.18 7.00
CA ILE A 435 -17.07 -3.03 5.72
C ILE A 435 -16.04 -3.07 4.61
N ARG A 436 -16.27 -3.90 3.60
CA ARG A 436 -15.42 -4.05 2.42
C ARG A 436 -16.12 -3.49 1.19
N TYR A 437 -15.37 -2.87 0.28
CA TYR A 437 -15.88 -2.44 -1.03
C TYR A 437 -15.04 -2.98 -2.19
N CYS A 438 -15.65 -3.21 -3.35
CA CYS A 438 -14.94 -3.61 -4.56
C CYS A 438 -14.51 -2.39 -5.38
N ASP A 439 -13.22 -2.26 -5.71
CA ASP A 439 -12.68 -1.15 -6.52
C ASP A 439 -12.63 -1.44 -8.04
N GLY A 440 -13.13 -2.60 -8.47
CA GLY A 440 -13.07 -3.04 -9.87
C GLY A 440 -12.03 -4.15 -10.14
N GLY A 441 -11.20 -4.48 -9.16
CA GLY A 441 -10.32 -5.66 -9.21
C GLY A 441 -9.97 -6.25 -7.84
N VAL A 442 -10.06 -5.46 -6.77
CA VAL A 442 -9.68 -5.84 -5.41
C VAL A 442 -10.76 -5.45 -4.40
N TRP A 443 -10.97 -6.30 -3.40
CA TRP A 443 -11.77 -5.97 -2.22
C TRP A 443 -10.92 -5.14 -1.24
N ARG A 444 -11.38 -3.92 -0.93
CA ARG A 444 -10.74 -2.93 -0.05
C ARG A 444 -11.53 -2.80 1.26
N ASN A 445 -10.87 -2.41 2.35
CA ASN A 445 -11.57 -1.97 3.56
C ASN A 445 -12.09 -0.55 3.35
N LEU A 446 -13.28 -0.27 3.86
CA LEU A 446 -13.86 1.08 3.84
C LEU A 446 -13.31 1.97 4.97
N ALA A 447 -12.70 1.38 6.00
CA ALA A 447 -12.02 2.07 7.10
C ALA A 447 -10.75 1.29 7.48
N ASP A 448 -9.65 2.01 7.70
CA ASP A 448 -8.35 1.54 8.19
C ASP A 448 -7.55 0.68 7.21
N THR A 449 -6.75 1.34 6.37
CA THR A 449 -5.58 0.67 5.78
C THR A 449 -4.38 1.60 5.86
N CYS A 450 -3.49 1.24 6.79
CA CYS A 450 -2.16 1.79 6.85
C CYS A 450 -1.50 1.81 5.47
N GLY A 451 -0.76 2.88 5.18
CA GLY A 451 -0.01 3.04 3.95
C GLY A 451 -0.83 3.64 2.81
N ASN A 452 -1.87 4.41 3.11
CA ASN A 452 -2.71 5.08 2.11
C ASN A 452 -2.29 6.55 1.84
N GLY A 453 -1.30 7.05 2.57
CA GLY A 453 -0.74 8.39 2.50
C GLY A 453 -1.45 9.43 3.36
N ILE A 454 -2.39 9.04 4.22
CA ILE A 454 -3.22 9.93 5.03
C ILE A 454 -3.11 9.50 6.49
N LEU A 455 -2.54 10.36 7.33
CA LEU A 455 -2.44 10.09 8.77
C LEU A 455 -3.83 10.17 9.43
N GLU A 456 -4.36 9.03 9.85
CA GLU A 456 -5.71 8.88 10.37
C GLU A 456 -5.77 8.73 11.90
N SER A 457 -6.98 8.83 12.47
CA SER A 457 -7.18 8.67 13.92
C SER A 457 -6.94 7.22 14.34
N GLY A 458 -5.81 6.96 14.99
CA GLY A 458 -5.39 5.62 15.41
C GLY A 458 -4.03 5.21 14.84
N GLU A 459 -3.54 5.95 13.86
CA GLU A 459 -2.22 5.79 13.27
C GLU A 459 -1.18 6.69 13.96
N GLU A 460 0.05 6.21 14.06
CA GLU A 460 1.20 7.00 14.54
C GLU A 460 2.03 7.56 13.38
N CYS A 461 1.89 6.98 12.18
CA CYS A 461 2.54 7.34 10.92
C CYS A 461 1.71 6.81 9.74
N ASP A 462 1.91 7.37 8.55
CA ASP A 462 1.52 6.76 7.26
C ASP A 462 2.53 7.21 6.21
N ASP A 463 3.21 6.26 5.55
CA ASP A 463 4.24 6.51 4.53
C ASP A 463 3.84 6.01 3.13
N SER A 464 2.54 5.96 2.86
CA SER A 464 1.96 5.61 1.56
C SER A 464 2.32 4.21 1.06
N ASN A 465 2.77 3.31 1.95
CA ASN A 465 3.06 1.93 1.61
C ASN A 465 2.86 0.99 2.82
N ASN A 466 2.89 -0.32 2.58
CA ASN A 466 2.70 -1.36 3.62
C ASN A 466 3.99 -2.15 3.92
N VAL A 467 5.13 -1.58 3.58
CA VAL A 467 6.45 -2.12 3.92
C VAL A 467 6.72 -1.78 5.38
N SER A 468 7.30 -2.72 6.12
CA SER A 468 7.74 -2.45 7.49
C SER A 468 9.24 -2.21 7.52
N GLY A 469 9.68 -1.34 8.41
CA GLY A 469 11.09 -1.08 8.67
C GLY A 469 11.70 0.04 7.80
N ASP A 470 10.88 0.83 7.13
CA ASP A 470 11.24 2.06 6.42
C ASP A 470 10.83 3.36 7.14
N GLY A 471 10.23 3.25 8.32
CA GLY A 471 9.88 4.38 9.19
C GLY A 471 8.45 4.33 9.70
N CYS A 472 7.57 3.71 8.90
CA CYS A 472 6.27 3.25 9.34
C CYS A 472 6.20 1.73 9.28
N SER A 473 5.33 1.12 10.08
CA SER A 473 5.04 -0.31 9.98
C SER A 473 3.76 -0.52 9.20
N ASN A 474 3.52 -1.74 8.72
CA ASN A 474 2.26 -2.11 8.04
C ASN A 474 1.01 -2.08 8.95
N ILE A 475 1.18 -1.72 10.22
CA ILE A 475 0.11 -1.49 11.20
C ILE A 475 0.13 -0.04 11.73
N CYS A 476 0.82 0.86 11.02
CA CYS A 476 0.89 2.29 11.27
C CYS A 476 1.41 2.67 12.66
N GLN A 477 2.31 1.84 13.18
CA GLN A 477 3.16 2.21 14.31
C GLN A 477 4.46 2.83 13.78
N ALA A 478 4.76 4.02 14.30
CA ALA A 478 5.98 4.74 13.97
C ALA A 478 7.18 4.07 14.64
N THR A 479 8.28 3.99 13.90
CA THR A 479 9.55 3.54 14.47
C THR A 479 10.14 4.62 15.38
N TYR A 480 11.08 4.23 16.23
CA TYR A 480 11.70 5.15 17.19
C TYR A 480 12.39 6.31 16.44
N GLY A 481 12.03 7.55 16.76
CA GLY A 481 12.51 8.77 16.10
C GLY A 481 11.75 9.18 14.83
N ALA A 482 10.85 8.36 14.29
CA ALA A 482 10.14 8.67 13.04
C ALA A 482 8.96 9.64 13.23
N ALA A 483 8.36 9.69 14.42
CA ALA A 483 7.20 10.54 14.72
C ALA A 483 7.38 11.41 15.96
N LYS A 484 6.69 12.55 16.00
CA LYS A 484 6.70 13.49 17.14
C LYS A 484 6.21 12.86 18.46
N THR A 485 5.36 11.85 18.37
CA THR A 485 4.83 11.07 19.50
C THR A 485 5.81 10.00 20.01
N LYS A 486 6.79 9.60 19.18
CA LYS A 486 7.87 8.66 19.51
C LYS A 486 9.25 9.26 19.21
N PRO A 487 9.62 10.38 19.85
CA PRO A 487 10.89 11.03 19.58
C PRO A 487 12.07 10.21 20.14
N GLY A 488 13.19 10.26 19.43
CA GLY A 488 14.49 9.82 19.94
C GLY A 488 15.10 10.81 20.92
N VAL A 489 16.36 10.61 21.34
CA VAL A 489 17.14 11.65 22.04
C VAL A 489 18.25 12.23 21.17
N SER A 490 18.78 11.44 20.24
CA SER A 490 19.79 11.83 19.25
C SER A 490 19.73 10.89 18.05
N CYS A 491 20.36 11.28 16.93
CA CYS A 491 20.47 10.42 15.76
C CYS A 491 21.30 9.16 16.05
N LEU A 492 22.31 9.25 16.94
CA LEU A 492 23.12 8.12 17.36
C LEU A 492 22.28 7.08 18.13
N GLU A 493 21.44 7.52 19.07
CA GLU A 493 20.54 6.62 19.81
C GLU A 493 19.45 6.04 18.90
N ILE A 494 18.86 6.86 18.03
CA ILE A 494 17.87 6.40 17.06
C ILE A 494 18.46 5.28 16.20
N GLN A 495 19.65 5.49 15.64
CA GLN A 495 20.31 4.50 14.81
C GLN A 495 20.58 3.19 15.57
N ALA A 496 21.06 3.28 16.81
CA ALA A 496 21.30 2.10 17.64
C ALA A 496 20.00 1.33 17.96
N THR A 497 18.92 2.06 18.28
CA THR A 497 17.62 1.50 18.64
C THR A 497 16.95 0.84 17.45
N GLN A 498 16.92 1.52 16.30
CA GLN A 498 16.38 0.97 15.05
C GLN A 498 17.17 -0.27 14.61
N LYS A 499 18.51 -0.23 14.69
CA LYS A 499 19.34 -1.41 14.42
C LYS A 499 19.03 -2.59 15.34
N ALA A 500 18.78 -2.34 16.62
CA ALA A 500 18.37 -3.38 17.57
C ALA A 500 16.97 -3.96 17.22
N ALA A 501 16.09 -3.13 16.68
CA ALA A 501 14.78 -3.52 16.14
C ALA A 501 14.85 -4.18 14.74
N LYS A 502 16.06 -4.36 14.17
CA LYS A 502 16.30 -4.85 12.80
C LYS A 502 15.73 -3.93 11.70
N GLU A 503 15.62 -2.66 11.99
CA GLU A 503 15.25 -1.60 11.05
C GLU A 503 16.50 -0.96 10.44
N ILE A 504 16.34 -0.32 9.28
CA ILE A 504 17.43 0.36 8.59
C ILE A 504 17.24 1.87 8.76
N ALA A 505 18.02 2.46 9.67
CA ALA A 505 18.10 3.92 9.80
C ALA A 505 18.73 4.53 8.55
N LYS A 506 18.01 5.45 7.90
CA LYS A 506 18.45 6.17 6.70
C LYS A 506 18.73 7.64 7.01
N ASP A 507 19.56 8.28 6.20
CA ASP A 507 19.70 9.74 6.23
C ASP A 507 18.33 10.39 6.04
N GLY A 508 18.04 11.44 6.82
CA GLY A 508 16.71 12.03 6.77
C GLY A 508 16.44 13.01 7.90
N ASN A 509 15.17 13.30 8.11
CA ASN A 509 14.69 14.13 9.21
C ASN A 509 14.01 13.23 10.24
N TYR A 510 14.37 13.43 11.51
CA TYR A 510 13.86 12.65 12.64
C TYR A 510 13.40 13.57 13.76
N TRP A 511 12.57 13.06 14.65
CA TRP A 511 12.13 13.76 15.85
C TRP A 511 13.00 13.35 17.04
N ILE A 512 13.52 14.33 17.77
CA ILE A 512 14.21 14.10 19.04
C ILE A 512 13.58 14.94 20.16
N LYS A 513 13.69 14.44 21.39
CA LYS A 513 13.46 15.20 22.60
C LYS A 513 14.79 15.77 23.06
N ALA A 514 14.99 17.07 22.84
CA ALA A 514 16.19 17.78 23.23
C ALA A 514 16.41 17.73 24.76
N PRO A 515 17.65 17.93 25.26
CA PRO A 515 17.96 17.83 26.69
C PRO A 515 17.12 18.75 27.60
N LYS A 516 16.64 19.90 27.11
CA LYS A 516 15.72 20.78 27.84
C LYS A 516 14.23 20.40 27.73
N GLY A 517 13.92 19.26 27.12
CA GLY A 517 12.61 18.62 27.10
C GLY A 517 11.75 18.93 25.87
N GLN A 518 12.15 19.86 25.01
CA GLN A 518 11.43 20.20 23.79
C GLN A 518 11.54 19.08 22.76
N VAL A 519 10.46 18.79 22.04
CA VAL A 519 10.46 17.86 20.90
C VAL A 519 10.66 18.66 19.62
N ILE A 520 11.78 18.41 18.94
CA ILE A 520 12.21 19.14 17.74
C ILE A 520 12.52 18.16 16.61
N GLN A 521 12.40 18.64 15.37
CA GLN A 521 12.84 17.89 14.20
C GLN A 521 14.29 18.23 13.88
N VAL A 522 15.10 17.22 13.61
CA VAL A 522 16.54 17.32 13.33
C VAL A 522 16.89 16.55 12.06
N GLY A 523 17.91 17.02 11.34
CA GLY A 523 18.53 16.24 10.29
C GLY A 523 19.48 15.20 10.89
N CYS A 524 19.32 13.94 10.49
CA CYS A 524 20.23 12.86 10.83
C CYS A 524 21.04 12.43 9.61
N ASP A 525 22.35 12.34 9.82
CA ASP A 525 23.26 11.59 8.95
C ASP A 525 23.45 10.21 9.59
N MET A 526 22.90 9.18 8.96
CA MET A 526 22.90 7.79 9.42
C MET A 526 23.91 6.93 8.65
N THR A 527 24.68 7.51 7.74
CA THR A 527 25.55 6.75 6.83
C THR A 527 27.02 7.13 6.92
N THR A 528 27.35 8.41 7.04
CA THR A 528 28.73 8.89 7.07
C THR A 528 29.46 8.39 8.31
N GLU A 529 30.62 7.74 8.12
CA GLU A 529 31.43 7.19 9.22
C GLU A 529 30.61 6.34 10.20
N THR A 530 29.74 5.46 9.69
CA THR A 530 28.77 4.67 10.47
C THR A 530 27.56 5.44 11.02
N GLY A 531 27.38 6.73 10.72
CA GLY A 531 26.18 7.52 11.02
C GLY A 531 25.99 7.92 12.47
N GLY A 532 24.84 8.53 12.78
CA GLY A 532 24.46 8.97 14.11
C GLY A 532 24.74 10.45 14.39
N TYR A 533 25.07 11.26 13.38
CA TYR A 533 25.26 12.69 13.59
C TYR A 533 23.91 13.43 13.61
N THR A 534 23.70 14.24 14.65
CA THR A 534 22.49 15.04 14.85
C THR A 534 22.72 16.49 14.46
N TYR A 535 21.81 17.06 13.67
CA TYR A 535 21.89 18.46 13.24
C TYR A 535 20.55 19.17 13.38
N PHE A 536 20.53 20.26 14.14
CA PHE A 536 19.41 21.18 14.25
C PHE A 536 19.80 22.51 13.62
N ALA A 537 19.17 22.84 12.49
CA ALA A 537 19.49 24.06 11.74
C ALA A 537 18.89 25.30 12.42
N VAL A 538 19.71 26.33 12.61
CA VAL A 538 19.27 27.63 13.13
C VAL A 538 19.52 28.68 12.05
N ASP A 539 18.45 29.16 11.43
CA ASP A 539 18.53 30.16 10.34
C ASP A 539 18.72 31.61 10.81
N ALA A 540 18.19 31.94 11.99
CA ALA A 540 18.24 33.28 12.59
C ALA A 540 18.28 33.18 14.12
N GLY A 541 19.42 32.78 14.65
CA GLY A 541 19.68 32.61 16.08
C GLY A 541 20.28 33.83 16.75
N LYS A 542 20.64 33.67 18.03
CA LYS A 542 21.46 34.65 18.76
C LYS A 542 22.84 34.74 18.11
N THR A 543 23.29 35.96 17.81
CA THR A 543 24.62 36.21 17.26
C THR A 543 25.70 35.82 18.27
N THR A 544 26.73 35.12 17.81
CA THR A 544 27.89 34.74 18.63
C THR A 544 29.20 34.99 17.88
N PHE A 545 30.21 35.48 18.60
CA PHE A 545 31.58 35.72 18.14
C PHE A 545 32.56 34.69 18.69
N ARG A 546 32.20 34.01 19.79
CA ARG A 546 33.09 33.11 20.53
C ARG A 546 32.32 32.01 21.25
N HIS A 547 33.01 30.90 21.53
CA HIS A 547 32.47 29.72 22.20
C HIS A 547 31.82 30.00 23.57
N THR A 548 32.34 30.97 24.32
CA THR A 548 31.85 31.28 25.67
C THR A 548 30.55 32.07 25.68
N GLU A 549 30.14 32.68 24.57
CA GLU A 549 28.92 33.49 24.48
C GLU A 549 27.65 32.62 24.42
N ASP A 550 26.51 33.22 24.77
CA ASP A 550 25.21 32.56 24.64
C ASP A 550 24.85 32.35 23.15
N ASN A 551 24.04 31.33 22.87
CA ASN A 551 23.59 30.99 21.53
C ASN A 551 22.25 30.23 21.56
N THR A 552 21.60 30.07 20.41
CA THR A 552 20.29 29.40 20.33
C THR A 552 20.36 27.90 20.62
N CYS A 553 21.50 27.23 20.39
CA CYS A 553 21.66 25.81 20.71
C CYS A 553 21.43 25.53 22.21
N LYS A 554 21.94 26.45 23.05
CA LYS A 554 21.80 26.39 24.51
C LYS A 554 20.34 26.45 24.97
N ASP A 555 19.43 27.03 24.20
CA ASP A 555 17.99 27.08 24.54
C ASP A 555 17.33 25.69 24.50
N TYR A 556 17.94 24.75 23.76
CA TYR A 556 17.53 23.34 23.66
C TYR A 556 18.41 22.40 24.49
N GLY A 557 19.51 22.92 25.07
CA GLY A 557 20.53 22.10 25.74
C GLY A 557 21.45 21.38 24.74
N LEU A 558 21.50 21.86 23.50
CA LEU A 558 22.44 21.43 22.46
C LEU A 558 23.66 22.34 22.45
N ASP A 559 24.68 21.98 21.68
CA ASP A 559 25.86 22.81 21.43
C ASP A 559 26.00 23.13 19.93
N ILE A 560 26.83 24.09 19.56
CA ILE A 560 27.20 24.32 18.17
C ILE A 560 27.90 23.07 17.62
N VAL A 561 27.61 22.71 16.38
CA VAL A 561 28.17 21.52 15.74
C VAL A 561 29.70 21.53 15.76
N MET A 562 30.30 20.37 16.06
CA MET A 562 31.75 20.18 16.07
C MET A 562 32.17 19.38 14.84
N PRO A 563 32.94 19.97 13.90
CA PRO A 563 33.49 19.24 12.76
C PRO A 563 34.44 18.13 13.19
N ARG A 564 34.10 16.88 12.89
CA ARG A 564 34.83 15.67 13.31
C ARG A 564 35.77 15.12 12.24
N SER A 565 35.41 15.26 10.97
CA SER A 565 36.11 14.64 9.84
C SER A 565 35.83 15.36 8.52
N ILE A 566 36.60 15.02 7.49
CA ILE A 566 36.38 15.53 6.13
C ILE A 566 35.06 15.04 5.56
N GLU A 567 34.69 13.79 5.84
CA GLU A 567 33.46 13.17 5.36
C GLU A 567 32.24 13.85 5.98
N GLN A 568 32.24 14.06 7.30
CA GLN A 568 31.16 14.75 8.00
C GLN A 568 31.02 16.20 7.50
N TRP A 569 32.14 16.91 7.32
CA TRP A 569 32.13 18.27 6.78
C TRP A 569 31.53 18.32 5.38
N THR A 570 31.94 17.40 4.50
CA THR A 570 31.43 17.29 3.13
C THR A 570 29.93 17.05 3.12
N TRP A 571 29.42 16.16 3.97
CA TRP A 571 27.99 15.88 4.08
C TRP A 571 27.21 17.10 4.59
N MET A 572 27.72 17.77 5.63
CA MET A 572 27.10 18.98 6.18
C MET A 572 26.98 20.10 5.14
N LEU A 573 28.04 20.33 4.37
CA LEU A 573 28.00 21.31 3.29
C LEU A 573 27.03 20.92 2.17
N ALA A 574 27.02 19.65 1.78
CA ALA A 574 26.10 19.18 0.74
C ALA A 574 24.63 19.35 1.16
N LYS A 575 24.30 19.12 2.44
CA LYS A 575 22.92 19.20 2.95
C LYS A 575 22.47 20.63 3.26
N TYR A 576 23.29 21.41 3.95
CA TYR A 576 22.89 22.72 4.50
C TYR A 576 23.43 23.91 3.70
N GLY A 577 24.49 23.71 2.92
CA GLY A 577 25.14 24.75 2.14
C GLY A 577 26.02 25.70 2.96
N ASN A 578 26.83 26.48 2.25
CA ASN A 578 27.89 27.32 2.84
C ASN A 578 27.37 28.39 3.81
N SER A 579 26.10 28.78 3.71
CA SER A 579 25.52 29.86 4.54
C SER A 579 25.47 29.55 6.04
N TYR A 580 25.54 28.27 6.44
CA TYR A 580 25.62 27.87 7.85
C TYR A 580 27.06 27.83 8.39
N PHE A 581 28.05 28.08 7.54
CA PHE A 581 29.47 27.96 7.83
C PHE A 581 30.24 29.22 7.43
N THR A 582 29.68 30.41 7.67
CA THR A 582 30.37 31.69 7.48
C THR A 582 31.51 31.90 8.49
N THR A 583 31.43 31.18 9.61
CA THR A 583 32.50 30.99 10.58
C THR A 583 32.77 29.50 10.76
N ILE A 584 33.93 29.14 11.32
CA ILE A 584 34.21 27.76 11.74
C ILE A 584 33.47 27.46 13.04
N PRO A 585 32.52 26.51 13.05
CA PRO A 585 31.77 26.18 14.24
C PRO A 585 32.59 25.26 15.16
N GLY A 586 32.45 25.45 16.48
CA GLY A 586 32.86 24.47 17.51
C GLY A 586 34.37 24.29 17.76
N VAL A 587 35.26 24.72 16.85
CA VAL A 587 36.72 24.60 16.99
C VAL A 587 37.33 25.92 17.47
N TYR A 588 38.06 25.91 18.58
CA TYR A 588 38.60 27.11 19.23
C TYR A 588 39.85 26.81 20.07
N LYS A 589 40.53 27.87 20.52
CA LYS A 589 41.58 27.78 21.57
C LYS A 589 41.36 28.81 22.67
N THR A 590 42.00 28.64 23.83
CA THR A 590 41.82 29.52 25.01
C THR A 590 42.90 30.58 25.19
N GLY A 591 44.06 30.42 24.55
CA GLY A 591 45.09 31.46 24.57
C GLY A 591 44.84 32.51 23.49
N ASN A 592 45.50 33.66 23.59
CA ASN A 592 45.58 34.66 22.51
C ASN A 592 46.75 34.36 21.56
N GLY A 593 46.68 34.87 20.33
CA GLY A 593 47.71 34.84 19.28
C GLY A 593 48.27 33.47 18.92
N GLY A 594 49.53 33.42 18.48
CA GLY A 594 50.23 32.17 18.15
C GLY A 594 50.21 31.84 16.66
N ASN A 595 51.25 31.15 16.19
CA ASN A 595 51.45 30.84 14.77
C ASN A 595 51.32 29.33 14.55
N TYR A 596 50.32 28.94 13.77
CA TYR A 596 49.96 27.55 13.50
C TYR A 596 50.12 27.19 12.01
N THR A 597 50.83 28.02 11.25
CA THR A 597 51.05 27.81 9.81
C THR A 597 51.82 26.52 9.48
N GLY A 598 52.54 25.97 10.47
CA GLY A 598 53.31 24.73 10.35
C GLY A 598 52.56 23.45 10.76
N CYS A 599 51.28 23.51 11.15
CA CYS A 599 50.51 22.33 11.53
C CYS A 599 49.19 22.21 10.74
N ALA A 600 48.73 20.98 10.53
CA ALA A 600 47.40 20.71 10.00
C ALA A 600 46.35 21.02 11.08
N MET A 601 45.30 21.76 10.73
CA MET A 601 44.24 22.14 11.67
C MET A 601 43.27 20.96 11.87
N ARG A 602 43.69 20.02 12.70
CA ARG A 602 42.95 18.83 13.16
C ARG A 602 43.48 18.36 14.51
N SER A 603 42.75 17.47 15.18
CA SER A 603 43.14 16.96 16.50
C SER A 603 44.39 16.06 16.41
N PRO A 604 45.52 16.40 17.07
CA PRO A 604 46.71 15.54 17.04
C PRO A 604 46.48 14.18 17.69
N ALA A 605 45.62 14.11 18.71
CA ALA A 605 45.30 12.86 19.41
C ALA A 605 44.65 11.80 18.51
N SER A 606 43.82 12.23 17.55
CA SER A 606 43.08 11.30 16.68
C SER A 606 43.79 11.03 15.35
N TYR A 607 44.60 11.99 14.87
CA TYR A 607 45.22 11.94 13.54
C TYR A 607 46.75 11.73 13.59
N GLY A 608 47.35 11.63 14.77
CA GLY A 608 48.81 11.49 14.97
C GLY A 608 49.61 12.77 14.74
N SER A 609 49.04 13.77 14.07
CA SER A 609 49.60 15.10 13.89
C SER A 609 48.50 16.15 13.81
N GLY A 610 48.80 17.37 14.26
CA GLY A 610 47.85 18.47 14.27
C GLY A 610 48.25 19.59 15.23
N CYS A 611 47.36 20.56 15.43
CA CYS A 611 47.61 21.72 16.27
C CYS A 611 47.07 21.48 17.69
N SER A 612 47.95 21.28 18.67
CA SER A 612 47.60 20.84 20.05
C SER A 612 46.79 21.84 20.88
N ASP A 613 46.92 23.13 20.59
CA ASP A 613 46.30 24.19 21.39
C ASP A 613 44.82 24.38 21.03
N TRP A 614 44.42 23.85 19.87
CA TRP A 614 43.07 23.89 19.33
C TRP A 614 42.27 22.66 19.73
N ARG A 615 40.98 22.86 19.96
CA ARG A 615 40.08 21.84 20.49
C ARG A 615 38.61 22.12 20.18
N VAL A 616 37.78 21.19 20.59
CA VAL A 616 36.32 21.28 20.63
C VAL A 616 35.81 21.13 22.07
N GLY A 617 34.61 21.64 22.34
CA GLY A 617 34.07 21.77 23.69
C GLY A 617 33.90 20.45 24.45
N ASP A 618 33.70 19.36 23.73
CA ASP A 618 33.47 18.03 24.30
C ASP A 618 34.73 17.16 24.45
N GLY A 619 35.89 17.71 24.04
CA GLY A 619 37.19 17.04 24.04
C GLY A 619 37.37 15.92 23.00
N GLY A 620 36.40 15.72 22.10
CA GLY A 620 36.42 14.66 21.09
C GLY A 620 37.34 14.95 19.90
N ARG A 621 37.21 14.14 18.85
CA ARG A 621 37.92 14.34 17.58
C ARG A 621 37.46 15.66 16.95
N TRP A 622 38.39 16.33 16.27
CA TRP A 622 38.05 17.51 15.47
C TRP A 622 38.92 17.61 14.22
N TRP A 623 38.35 18.18 13.16
CA TRP A 623 39.00 18.28 11.85
C TRP A 623 38.57 19.54 11.10
N LEU A 624 39.51 20.23 10.48
CA LEU A 624 39.26 21.29 9.49
C LEU A 624 40.08 21.07 8.21
N ARG A 625 41.31 20.57 8.31
CA ARG A 625 42.15 20.25 7.15
C ARG A 625 43.28 19.29 7.49
N ASP A 626 43.73 18.55 6.48
CA ASP A 626 44.82 17.57 6.57
C ASP A 626 46.19 18.12 6.15
N SER A 627 46.22 19.28 5.51
CA SER A 627 47.42 20.00 5.09
C SER A 627 47.69 21.24 5.95
N THR A 628 48.91 21.75 5.90
CA THR A 628 49.27 23.05 6.49
C THR A 628 48.69 24.19 5.66
N PHE A 629 48.38 25.32 6.29
CA PHE A 629 47.88 26.52 5.62
C PHE A 629 48.48 27.78 6.22
N GLY A 630 48.42 28.91 5.52
CA GLY A 630 48.97 30.20 5.98
C GLY A 630 48.25 30.84 7.17
N GLU A 631 47.24 30.16 7.74
CA GLU A 631 46.45 30.59 8.89
C GLU A 631 46.15 29.38 9.79
N PRO A 632 45.96 29.57 11.11
CA PRO A 632 46.02 30.83 11.86
C PRO A 632 47.45 31.34 12.06
N ASN A 633 47.71 32.64 11.85
CA ASN A 633 49.08 33.18 11.83
C ASN A 633 49.45 34.16 12.96
N GLY A 634 48.53 34.57 13.83
CA GLY A 634 48.95 35.29 15.05
C GLY A 634 47.96 36.23 15.71
N ASP A 635 46.82 36.55 15.10
CA ASP A 635 45.91 37.58 15.59
C ASP A 635 44.64 37.03 16.26
N TYR A 636 44.63 35.73 16.56
CA TYR A 636 43.57 35.07 17.31
C TYR A 636 43.32 35.67 18.70
N GLU A 637 42.05 35.92 19.04
CA GLU A 637 41.60 36.18 20.41
C GLU A 637 40.93 34.93 21.00
N ALA A 638 41.21 34.66 22.28
CA ALA A 638 40.73 33.48 22.99
C ALA A 638 39.22 33.19 22.79
N ASN A 639 38.93 31.94 22.43
CA ASN A 639 37.62 31.34 22.22
C ASN A 639 36.84 31.85 20.99
N CYS A 640 37.40 32.77 20.21
CA CYS A 640 36.70 33.35 19.07
C CYS A 640 36.58 32.38 17.89
N TRP A 641 35.55 32.60 17.09
CA TRP A 641 35.35 31.86 15.85
C TRP A 641 36.33 32.34 14.78
N LEU A 642 36.76 31.39 13.95
CA LEU A 642 37.54 31.69 12.74
C LEU A 642 36.58 32.09 11.61
N SER A 643 37.00 32.97 10.71
CA SER A 643 36.25 33.25 9.47
C SER A 643 36.28 32.07 8.51
N MET A 644 35.44 32.12 7.46
CA MET A 644 35.48 31.15 6.37
C MET A 644 35.60 31.87 5.02
N TYR A 645 36.58 31.48 4.21
CA TYR A 645 36.85 32.02 2.87
C TYR A 645 36.74 30.97 1.76
N ASN A 646 37.05 29.71 2.07
CA ASN A 646 36.88 28.59 1.14
C ASN A 646 36.28 27.40 1.90
N TRP A 647 35.23 26.80 1.36
CA TRP A 647 34.48 25.72 1.99
C TRP A 647 34.88 24.34 1.47
N VAL A 648 35.71 24.26 0.43
CA VAL A 648 36.06 22.99 -0.22
C VAL A 648 36.70 22.03 0.79
N ALA A 649 36.09 20.86 0.95
CA ALA A 649 36.60 19.79 1.79
C ALA A 649 38.03 19.42 1.36
N GLY A 650 38.99 19.49 2.29
CA GLY A 650 40.42 19.31 2.03
C GLY A 650 41.20 20.60 1.77
N ASP A 651 40.52 21.71 1.47
CA ASP A 651 41.12 23.04 1.30
C ASP A 651 40.30 24.16 1.99
N ILE A 652 39.83 23.92 3.20
CA ILE A 652 39.01 24.87 3.96
C ILE A 652 39.81 26.12 4.35
N GLN A 653 39.66 27.28 3.73
CA GLN A 653 40.46 28.48 4.07
C GLN A 653 39.73 29.38 5.07
N PHE A 654 40.46 29.92 6.05
CA PHE A 654 39.94 30.68 7.19
C PHE A 654 41.00 31.64 7.73
N ASN A 655 40.63 32.57 8.61
CA ASN A 655 41.54 33.49 9.31
C ASN A 655 41.08 33.73 10.76
N ASP A 656 42.02 34.03 11.66
CA ASP A 656 41.85 34.21 13.11
C ASP A 656 41.50 35.62 13.62
N GLY A 657 41.41 36.58 12.71
CA GLY A 657 41.20 38.02 12.86
C GLY A 657 40.45 38.52 14.10
N THR A 658 41.21 38.76 15.19
CA THR A 658 40.88 39.57 16.38
C THR A 658 39.42 39.55 16.85
N CYS A 659 38.79 38.37 16.87
CA CYS A 659 37.39 38.20 17.25
C CYS A 659 36.36 39.01 16.46
N SER A 660 36.68 39.39 15.23
CA SER A 660 35.83 40.25 14.40
C SER A 660 34.69 39.50 13.68
N TYR A 661 34.73 38.16 13.70
CA TYR A 661 33.79 37.31 12.98
C TYR A 661 32.66 36.82 13.87
N SER A 662 31.42 36.91 13.37
CA SER A 662 30.24 36.41 14.06
C SER A 662 29.31 35.66 13.13
N THR A 663 28.43 34.89 13.74
CA THR A 663 27.33 34.23 13.04
C THR A 663 26.05 34.24 13.87
N ALA A 664 24.92 34.39 13.18
CA ALA A 664 23.58 34.11 13.70
C ALA A 664 22.95 32.88 13.02
N LYS A 665 23.64 32.29 12.03
CA LYS A 665 23.17 31.15 11.26
C LYS A 665 24.16 30.00 11.38
N TYR A 666 23.75 28.94 12.06
CA TYR A 666 24.64 27.83 12.45
C TYR A 666 23.85 26.54 12.66
N LEU A 667 24.58 25.43 12.72
CA LEU A 667 24.01 24.13 13.11
C LEU A 667 24.28 23.89 14.59
N CYS A 668 23.25 23.44 15.30
CA CYS A 668 23.36 22.87 16.62
C CYS A 668 23.43 21.33 16.52
N SER A 669 24.04 20.69 17.50
CA SER A 669 24.19 19.23 17.55
C SER A 669 24.19 18.74 18.98
N THR A 670 23.85 17.46 19.16
CA THR A 670 24.11 16.71 20.38
C THR A 670 25.61 16.44 20.57
N ASN A 671 26.39 16.43 19.48
CA ASN A 671 27.83 16.15 19.45
C ASN A 671 28.23 14.85 20.20
N ASP A 672 27.30 13.92 20.37
CA ASP A 672 27.42 12.66 21.10
C ASP A 672 28.25 11.60 20.35
N LYS A 673 28.37 11.75 19.02
CA LYS A 673 29.37 11.06 18.22
C LYS A 673 30.70 11.83 18.25
N LYS A 674 31.68 11.26 18.95
CA LYS A 674 32.97 11.90 19.28
C LYS A 674 34.14 11.46 18.42
#